data_AF-G5SQ85-F1
#
_entry.id   AF-G5SQ85-F1
#
_cell.length_a   1.000
_cell.length_b   1.000
_cell.length_c   1.000
_cell.angle_alpha   90.00
_cell.angle_beta   90.00
_cell.angle_gamma   90.00
#
_symmetry.space_group_name_H-M   'P 1'
#
loop_
_entity.id
_entity.type
_entity.pdbx_description
1 polymer ?
#
loop_
_entity_poly.entity_id
_entity_poly.type
_entity_poly.pdbx_seq_one_letter_code
_entity_poly.pdbx_strand_id
1 'polypeptide(L)'
;MKQIRALVKEKNEDAYASYLLLEKHPCAQADYKMEGPFDTISRDGKFAYTKSKMERDFSAVYLNALMWGITGNEAHARKSAEVLAAYARVLKRIPNTNDAPLLAGLEGFKIVYALELLKHTWRKMPEDDYKDALRMFTKIFLPVLDTFYDRNPYTNGNWGTIVTKTYMAAAIHLDDRNMYEKARAFYLDGRDNGTLAHYIDGETGQIQESGRDQSHCMLGIGAMATVCELAWQQGDDLYSAKNNRLLKGYEYVARYNLGYDVPFVKWTDITGKYCDWNEVSDKARGRYMYVFEIAYNHYVNRMGLPMPFTKQVLEQLRPEGYDRDQPGFGTLLFNEGAVGRKFVHPGGLHTLADLERMKMMVAQGQHPWAESWVELQKDPWAQSTFEPRPMMNMGNSRQKASADAHAAYLNAIRWYVSGDEAYARCAVNICNAWSETVNQIPKARQDQGLLGIPISEFAMAAEVLRVCPLWKKDDFERFKDMMVEYLYPVSHEFLQTHGGGNVDYCWTNWDACNMVALVAIGVLCDRPDIYREGIEYFKHGLGNGSIGNAVPYLHRMEDGTVLGQWQESGRDQEHAMLGVGFLGTFCQIAWNQGDGLFAYDHNRLLAGAEYVARHNQMRGVPFTYYNNSQGLNNRWPSINGLGRLEDRPVWEMIYNHYEVLKGIPAPYSKRMAELLRPEHGSKDHFGYGSLTFSLRPSNYPLLPTPEVPVGLRTEISIGQIRVDWEPSAGYFANGYIVQRSEAGRSEFKDIAVYKEKVTNWFIDTHIEAGKTYEYRVAAVNKTGTSRFSECVRATAISEGEWPQEWAYGEIGDVVGGKVAYADVQEGTFRLECREGFMGNGVENTPFIYRKIKGDFSFSCRVNAIKGYVSECGLMAKETLAGGGNAVTMTLGHFGRRFARMGWSVKGEKKRHFAIGNTYTWVPAWFKLVRVGRVFYAYESTDGVNWFYVHSTRMDMPVEIYVGMIGSFREGKGGNYVVLDHISID
;
A
#
# COMPACT_ATOMS: atom_id res chain seq x y z
N MET A 1 -4.86 -28.40 17.42
CA MET A 1 -5.52 -29.59 18.03
C MET A 1 -7.00 -29.77 17.71
N LYS A 2 -7.92 -28.81 17.99
CA LYS A 2 -9.37 -29.00 17.72
C LYS A 2 -9.67 -29.40 16.27
N GLN A 3 -9.03 -28.72 15.31
CA GLN A 3 -9.13 -29.04 13.89
C GLN A 3 -8.65 -30.45 13.54
N ILE A 4 -7.47 -30.83 14.01
CA ILE A 4 -6.91 -32.18 13.81
C ILE A 4 -7.88 -33.26 14.32
N ARG A 5 -8.50 -33.06 15.49
CA ARG A 5 -9.55 -33.96 16.00
C ARG A 5 -10.74 -34.06 15.05
N ALA A 6 -11.18 -32.93 14.50
CA ALA A 6 -12.29 -32.89 13.55
C ALA A 6 -11.95 -33.70 12.29
N LEU A 7 -10.78 -33.49 11.70
CA LEU A 7 -10.30 -34.23 10.52
C LEU A 7 -10.33 -35.76 10.74
N VAL A 8 -9.88 -36.22 11.92
CA VAL A 8 -9.90 -37.65 12.26
C VAL A 8 -11.32 -38.16 12.51
N LYS A 9 -12.14 -37.41 13.24
CA LYS A 9 -13.53 -37.79 13.54
C LYS A 9 -14.39 -37.86 12.27
N GLU A 10 -14.18 -36.94 11.35
CA GLU A 10 -14.90 -36.81 10.08
C GLU A 10 -14.34 -37.74 8.99
N LYS A 11 -13.20 -38.41 9.26
CA LYS A 11 -12.51 -39.30 8.32
C LYS A 11 -12.15 -38.61 6.99
N ASN A 12 -11.66 -37.37 7.06
CA ASN A 12 -11.12 -36.67 5.89
C ASN A 12 -9.99 -37.50 5.25
N GLU A 13 -10.10 -37.85 3.97
CA GLU A 13 -9.33 -38.94 3.32
C GLU A 13 -7.83 -38.95 3.67
N ASP A 14 -7.09 -37.94 3.20
CA ASP A 14 -5.62 -37.86 3.37
C ASP A 14 -5.19 -37.72 4.84
N ALA A 15 -5.88 -36.85 5.59
CA ALA A 15 -5.59 -36.63 7.02
C ALA A 15 -5.84 -37.90 7.85
N TYR A 16 -6.93 -38.60 7.56
CA TYR A 16 -7.31 -39.84 8.24
C TYR A 16 -6.34 -40.97 7.87
N ALA A 17 -5.87 -41.04 6.62
CA ALA A 17 -4.85 -42.01 6.23
C ALA A 17 -3.53 -41.79 7.00
N SER A 18 -3.09 -40.53 7.16
CA SER A 18 -1.93 -40.19 8.00
C SER A 18 -2.17 -40.51 9.49
N TYR A 19 -3.38 -40.28 10.00
CA TYR A 19 -3.77 -40.75 11.35
C TYR A 19 -3.66 -42.27 11.52
N LEU A 20 -4.06 -43.07 10.53
CA LEU A 20 -3.91 -44.53 10.59
C LEU A 20 -2.43 -44.97 10.61
N LEU A 21 -1.51 -44.18 10.03
CA LEU A 21 -0.08 -44.41 10.20
C LEU A 21 0.37 -44.14 11.64
N LEU A 22 -0.11 -43.06 12.24
CA LEU A 22 0.16 -42.73 13.65
C LEU A 22 -0.39 -43.80 14.59
N GLU A 23 -1.65 -44.20 14.40
CA GLU A 23 -2.34 -45.21 15.22
C GLU A 23 -1.61 -46.56 15.22
N LYS A 24 -0.98 -46.94 14.10
CA LYS A 24 -0.22 -48.19 13.98
C LYS A 24 1.23 -48.09 14.47
N HIS A 25 1.73 -46.88 14.73
CA HIS A 25 3.14 -46.71 15.04
C HIS A 25 3.49 -47.33 16.41
N PRO A 26 4.56 -48.14 16.55
CA PRO A 26 4.87 -48.85 17.81
C PRO A 26 5.09 -47.91 19.01
N CYS A 27 5.65 -46.73 18.78
CA CYS A 27 5.84 -45.73 19.84
C CYS A 27 4.53 -44.97 20.17
N ALA A 28 3.48 -45.06 19.36
CA ALA A 28 2.20 -44.40 19.63
C ALA A 28 1.23 -45.27 20.45
N GLN A 29 1.62 -46.49 20.83
CA GLN A 29 0.75 -47.41 21.58
C GLN A 29 0.72 -47.06 23.07
N ALA A 30 -0.47 -47.08 23.67
CA ALA A 30 -0.65 -46.80 25.09
C ALA A 30 0.00 -47.86 26.00
N ASP A 31 0.27 -49.06 25.49
CA ASP A 31 0.94 -50.15 26.19
C ASP A 31 2.46 -50.21 25.93
N TYR A 32 3.02 -49.20 25.25
CA TYR A 32 4.45 -49.09 24.94
C TYR A 32 5.34 -49.43 26.14
N LYS A 33 6.36 -50.26 25.87
CA LYS A 33 7.35 -50.70 26.85
C LYS A 33 8.60 -49.86 26.71
N MET A 34 8.85 -49.03 27.72
CA MET A 34 10.04 -48.20 27.84
C MET A 34 11.31 -49.06 27.86
N GLU A 35 12.36 -48.60 27.18
CA GLU A 35 13.64 -49.30 27.06
C GLU A 35 14.77 -48.70 27.92
N GLY A 36 14.56 -47.48 28.41
CA GLY A 36 15.30 -46.86 29.52
C GLY A 36 14.56 -47.00 30.87
N PRO A 37 14.64 -46.01 31.77
CA PRO A 37 15.40 -44.77 31.65
C PRO A 37 16.91 -45.00 31.85
N PHE A 38 17.72 -44.12 31.28
CA PHE A 38 19.18 -44.14 31.46
C PHE A 38 19.63 -42.97 32.32
N ASP A 39 20.63 -43.18 33.17
CA ASP A 39 21.19 -42.09 34.00
C ASP A 39 22.07 -41.13 33.18
N THR A 40 22.60 -41.59 32.05
CA THR A 40 23.39 -40.83 31.09
C THR A 40 22.92 -41.20 29.69
N ILE A 41 22.61 -40.20 28.87
CA ILE A 41 22.20 -40.41 27.47
C ILE A 41 23.20 -39.77 26.51
N SER A 42 23.52 -40.46 25.41
CA SER A 42 24.40 -39.94 24.36
C SER A 42 24.07 -40.53 22.98
N ARG A 43 24.39 -39.79 21.92
CA ARG A 43 24.32 -40.25 20.51
C ARG A 43 25.62 -40.90 20.03
N ASP A 44 26.72 -40.60 20.71
CA ASP A 44 28.08 -41.02 20.36
C ASP A 44 28.91 -41.35 21.62
N GLY A 45 30.14 -41.79 21.41
CA GLY A 45 31.09 -42.11 22.48
C GLY A 45 30.68 -43.29 23.38
N LYS A 46 31.15 -43.29 24.63
CA LYS A 46 30.98 -44.39 25.60
C LYS A 46 29.52 -44.78 25.85
N PHE A 47 28.60 -43.82 25.74
CA PHE A 47 27.19 -44.03 26.03
C PHE A 47 26.32 -44.15 24.77
N ALA A 48 26.92 -44.32 23.58
CA ALA A 48 26.19 -44.45 22.31
C ALA A 48 25.16 -45.60 22.30
N TYR A 49 25.33 -46.62 23.15
CA TYR A 49 24.38 -47.73 23.28
C TYR A 49 22.98 -47.29 23.76
N THR A 50 22.86 -46.10 24.37
CA THR A 50 21.56 -45.56 24.81
C THR A 50 20.76 -44.99 23.64
N LYS A 51 21.41 -44.56 22.55
CA LYS A 51 20.85 -43.75 21.47
C LYS A 51 19.50 -44.27 20.95
N SER A 52 19.49 -45.44 20.34
CA SER A 52 18.28 -45.95 19.69
C SER A 52 17.14 -46.23 20.68
N LYS A 53 17.48 -46.52 21.94
CA LYS A 53 16.50 -46.82 23.01
C LYS A 53 15.87 -45.53 23.54
N MET A 54 16.68 -44.53 23.88
CA MET A 54 16.18 -43.21 24.31
C MET A 54 15.35 -42.52 23.22
N GLU A 55 15.76 -42.63 21.95
CA GLU A 55 15.03 -42.00 20.82
C GLU A 55 13.63 -42.60 20.67
N ARG A 56 13.49 -43.92 20.94
CA ARG A 56 12.19 -44.59 20.94
C ARG A 56 11.36 -44.20 22.15
N ASP A 57 11.96 -44.14 23.33
CA ASP A 57 11.26 -43.69 24.55
C ASP A 57 10.71 -42.26 24.40
N PHE A 58 11.52 -41.32 23.92
CA PHE A 58 11.07 -39.93 23.72
C PHE A 58 10.16 -39.75 22.49
N SER A 59 10.31 -40.58 21.45
CA SER A 59 9.27 -40.66 20.41
C SER A 59 7.95 -41.15 21.01
N ALA A 60 7.97 -42.10 21.93
CA ALA A 60 6.77 -42.58 22.59
C ALA A 60 6.12 -41.51 23.48
N VAL A 61 6.92 -40.68 24.16
CA VAL A 61 6.44 -39.49 24.87
C VAL A 61 5.65 -38.57 23.95
N TYR A 62 6.25 -38.15 22.83
CA TYR A 62 5.62 -37.23 21.88
C TYR A 62 4.39 -37.82 21.19
N LEU A 63 4.50 -39.04 20.65
CA LEU A 63 3.42 -39.66 19.89
C LEU A 63 2.22 -40.07 20.76
N ASN A 64 2.45 -40.50 21.99
CA ASN A 64 1.33 -40.74 22.92
C ASN A 64 0.67 -39.42 23.36
N ALA A 65 1.43 -38.33 23.53
CA ALA A 65 0.83 -37.03 23.80
C ALA A 65 -0.06 -36.58 22.63
N LEU A 66 0.41 -36.76 21.38
CA LEU A 66 -0.41 -36.50 20.18
C LEU A 66 -1.64 -37.41 20.12
N MET A 67 -1.51 -38.71 20.35
CA MET A 67 -2.64 -39.66 20.36
C MET A 67 -3.69 -39.27 21.39
N TRP A 68 -3.30 -38.86 22.60
CA TRP A 68 -4.22 -38.24 23.56
C TRP A 68 -4.88 -36.99 22.97
N GLY A 69 -4.06 -36.11 22.43
CA GLY A 69 -4.46 -34.88 21.79
C GLY A 69 -5.47 -35.08 20.67
N ILE A 70 -5.48 -36.22 19.99
CA ILE A 70 -6.38 -36.54 18.87
C ILE A 70 -7.61 -37.32 19.33
N THR A 71 -7.39 -38.42 20.06
CA THR A 71 -8.44 -39.40 20.37
C THR A 71 -9.21 -39.10 21.65
N GLY A 72 -8.60 -38.35 22.59
CA GLY A 72 -9.12 -38.21 23.95
C GLY A 72 -9.01 -39.48 24.80
N ASN A 73 -8.30 -40.52 24.33
CA ASN A 73 -8.05 -41.73 25.13
C ASN A 73 -6.94 -41.47 26.16
N GLU A 74 -7.35 -41.41 27.43
CA GLU A 74 -6.49 -41.06 28.57
C GLU A 74 -5.31 -42.02 28.78
N ALA A 75 -5.38 -43.25 28.27
CA ALA A 75 -4.29 -44.21 28.38
C ALA A 75 -2.99 -43.70 27.72
N HIS A 76 -3.10 -42.97 26.60
CA HIS A 76 -1.93 -42.40 25.93
C HIS A 76 -1.31 -41.25 26.73
N ALA A 77 -2.12 -40.35 27.30
CA ALA A 77 -1.60 -39.27 28.15
C ALA A 77 -0.86 -39.82 29.37
N ARG A 78 -1.40 -40.89 29.99
CA ARG A 78 -0.73 -41.60 31.08
C ARG A 78 0.60 -42.19 30.65
N LYS A 79 0.67 -42.86 29.49
CA LYS A 79 1.92 -43.43 28.96
C LYS A 79 2.98 -42.36 28.71
N SER A 80 2.60 -41.22 28.12
CA SER A 80 3.52 -40.09 27.90
C SER A 80 4.08 -39.55 29.23
N ALA A 81 3.21 -39.33 30.21
CA ALA A 81 3.60 -38.87 31.53
C ALA A 81 4.46 -39.88 32.32
N GLU A 82 4.16 -41.19 32.20
CA GLU A 82 4.93 -42.27 32.82
C GLU A 82 6.40 -42.26 32.36
N VAL A 83 6.63 -42.18 31.05
CA VAL A 83 8.00 -42.17 30.48
C VAL A 83 8.73 -40.88 30.87
N LEU A 84 8.06 -39.72 30.83
CA LEU A 84 8.62 -38.44 31.27
C LEU A 84 9.05 -38.50 32.75
N ALA A 85 8.16 -38.97 33.63
CA ALA A 85 8.44 -39.08 35.06
C ALA A 85 9.58 -40.07 35.36
N ALA A 86 9.65 -41.19 34.64
CA ALA A 86 10.73 -42.16 34.80
C ALA A 86 12.10 -41.58 34.45
N TYR A 87 12.21 -40.88 33.32
CA TYR A 87 13.44 -40.19 32.94
C TYR A 87 13.78 -39.05 33.89
N ALA A 88 12.80 -38.27 34.32
CA ALA A 88 13.02 -37.16 35.24
C ALA A 88 13.65 -37.57 36.59
N ARG A 89 13.37 -38.81 37.04
CA ARG A 89 13.93 -39.37 38.28
C ARG A 89 15.34 -39.95 38.11
N VAL A 90 15.69 -40.41 36.91
CA VAL A 90 16.91 -41.21 36.67
C VAL A 90 17.98 -40.45 35.91
N LEU A 91 17.60 -39.63 34.92
CA LEU A 91 18.53 -38.95 34.04
C LEU A 91 19.33 -37.89 34.79
N LYS A 92 20.66 -37.97 34.70
CA LYS A 92 21.58 -37.08 35.40
C LYS A 92 22.32 -36.13 34.47
N ARG A 93 22.66 -36.55 33.25
CA ARG A 93 23.44 -35.73 32.32
C ARG A 93 23.40 -36.18 30.86
N ILE A 94 23.70 -35.24 29.98
CA ILE A 94 24.19 -35.46 28.61
C ILE A 94 25.70 -35.17 28.65
N PRO A 95 26.59 -36.12 28.28
CA PRO A 95 28.03 -35.85 28.26
C PRO A 95 28.37 -34.84 27.16
N ASN A 96 29.42 -34.04 27.38
CA ASN A 96 29.91 -33.09 26.38
C ASN A 96 30.65 -33.84 25.26
N THR A 97 29.89 -34.32 24.28
CA THR A 97 30.38 -34.97 23.06
C THR A 97 30.06 -34.12 21.82
N ASN A 98 30.51 -34.54 20.64
CA ASN A 98 30.24 -33.79 19.41
C ASN A 98 28.74 -33.74 19.13
N ASP A 99 28.03 -34.87 19.28
CA ASP A 99 26.60 -34.96 18.96
C ASP A 99 25.65 -34.52 20.10
N ALA A 100 26.18 -33.99 21.21
CA ALA A 100 25.36 -33.53 22.33
C ALA A 100 24.31 -32.46 21.94
N PRO A 101 24.63 -31.43 21.14
CA PRO A 101 23.63 -30.45 20.70
C PRO A 101 22.55 -31.06 19.81
N LEU A 102 22.90 -32.02 18.96
CA LEU A 102 21.94 -32.71 18.10
C LEU A 102 20.99 -33.59 18.92
N LEU A 103 21.51 -34.29 19.94
CA LEU A 103 20.69 -35.01 20.92
C LEU A 103 19.71 -34.06 21.60
N ALA A 104 20.22 -32.97 22.17
CA ALA A 104 19.40 -32.02 22.91
C ALA A 104 18.34 -31.35 22.03
N GLY A 105 18.67 -31.02 20.78
CA GLY A 105 17.76 -30.37 19.84
C GLY A 105 16.75 -31.30 19.15
N LEU A 106 16.97 -32.61 19.10
CA LEU A 106 15.99 -33.56 18.55
C LEU A 106 15.07 -34.12 19.64
N GLU A 107 15.67 -34.61 20.73
CA GLU A 107 14.90 -35.25 21.80
C GLU A 107 14.28 -34.23 22.75
N GLY A 108 14.94 -33.09 22.95
CA GLY A 108 14.40 -32.00 23.74
C GLY A 108 13.09 -31.44 23.18
N PHE A 109 12.96 -31.33 21.85
CA PHE A 109 11.71 -30.90 21.20
C PHE A 109 10.53 -31.80 21.58
N LYS A 110 10.72 -33.12 21.50
CA LYS A 110 9.68 -34.13 21.82
C LYS A 110 9.21 -34.01 23.27
N ILE A 111 10.16 -33.79 24.19
CA ILE A 111 9.88 -33.61 25.63
C ILE A 111 9.05 -32.35 25.85
N VAL A 112 9.54 -31.19 25.36
CA VAL A 112 8.88 -29.90 25.59
C VAL A 112 7.52 -29.84 24.94
N TYR A 113 7.39 -30.33 23.70
CA TYR A 113 6.12 -30.33 22.99
C TYR A 113 5.08 -31.23 23.68
N ALA A 114 5.50 -32.38 24.20
CA ALA A 114 4.62 -33.24 25.00
C ALA A 114 4.21 -32.56 26.32
N LEU A 115 5.15 -31.93 27.04
CA LEU A 115 4.84 -31.18 28.25
C LEU A 115 3.85 -30.04 27.98
N GLU A 116 4.04 -29.29 26.90
CA GLU A 116 3.13 -28.23 26.46
C GLU A 116 1.73 -28.77 26.19
N LEU A 117 1.63 -29.84 25.39
CA LEU A 117 0.34 -30.44 25.07
C LEU A 117 -0.36 -31.00 26.31
N LEU A 118 0.34 -31.70 27.20
CA LEU A 118 -0.23 -32.27 28.42
C LEU A 118 -0.63 -31.18 29.43
N LYS A 119 0.21 -30.17 29.66
CA LYS A 119 -0.08 -29.01 30.54
C LYS A 119 -1.42 -28.36 30.18
N HIS A 120 -1.68 -28.21 28.89
CA HIS A 120 -2.87 -27.50 28.41
C HIS A 120 -4.08 -28.41 28.16
N THR A 121 -3.89 -29.70 27.89
CA THR A 121 -4.99 -30.60 27.50
C THR A 121 -5.28 -31.74 28.48
N TRP A 122 -4.33 -32.12 29.34
CA TRP A 122 -4.46 -33.21 30.31
C TRP A 122 -3.88 -32.83 31.68
N ARG A 123 -4.63 -32.01 32.43
CA ARG A 123 -4.25 -31.49 33.76
C ARG A 123 -4.36 -32.53 34.89
N LYS A 124 -4.01 -33.78 34.62
CA LYS A 124 -4.00 -34.90 35.58
C LYS A 124 -2.60 -35.47 35.83
N MET A 125 -1.58 -34.98 35.12
CA MET A 125 -0.18 -35.29 35.47
C MET A 125 0.09 -34.78 36.89
N PRO A 126 0.63 -35.61 37.80
CA PRO A 126 1.00 -35.16 39.14
C PRO A 126 1.94 -33.95 39.05
N GLU A 127 1.68 -32.95 39.89
CA GLU A 127 2.41 -31.67 39.82
C GLU A 127 3.92 -31.86 40.04
N ASP A 128 4.31 -32.76 40.94
CA ASP A 128 5.71 -33.09 41.20
C ASP A 128 6.36 -33.77 39.99
N ASP A 129 5.68 -34.70 39.32
CA ASP A 129 6.20 -35.34 38.10
C ASP A 129 6.38 -34.31 36.97
N TYR A 130 5.46 -33.35 36.83
CA TYR A 130 5.58 -32.26 35.86
C TYR A 130 6.78 -31.37 36.18
N LYS A 131 6.92 -30.94 37.45
CA LYS A 131 8.05 -30.11 37.91
C LYS A 131 9.38 -30.83 37.73
N ASP A 132 9.43 -32.13 38.02
CA ASP A 132 10.63 -32.93 37.85
C ASP A 132 11.00 -33.08 36.37
N ALA A 133 10.03 -33.31 35.48
CA ALA A 133 10.27 -33.36 34.04
C ALA A 133 10.73 -32.01 33.47
N LEU A 134 10.13 -30.90 33.92
CA LEU A 134 10.57 -29.55 33.55
C LEU A 134 11.97 -29.25 34.07
N ARG A 135 12.29 -29.67 35.30
CA ARG A 135 13.64 -29.57 35.87
C ARG A 135 14.65 -30.40 35.09
N MET A 136 14.30 -31.62 34.70
CA MET A 136 15.15 -32.45 33.84
C MET A 136 15.50 -31.71 32.54
N PHE A 137 14.51 -31.13 31.86
CA PHE A 137 14.76 -30.35 30.66
C PHE A 137 15.66 -29.13 30.93
N THR A 138 15.28 -28.28 31.88
CA THR A 138 15.97 -27.01 32.17
C THR A 138 17.37 -27.20 32.76
N LYS A 139 17.67 -28.33 33.42
CA LYS A 139 18.99 -28.59 34.03
C LYS A 139 19.90 -29.50 33.20
N ILE A 140 19.36 -30.26 32.25
CA ILE A 140 20.15 -31.24 31.48
C ILE A 140 20.17 -30.90 29.99
N PHE A 141 19.03 -30.52 29.40
CA PHE A 141 18.94 -30.24 27.95
C PHE A 141 19.26 -28.78 27.64
N LEU A 142 18.60 -27.84 28.33
CA LEU A 142 18.75 -26.41 28.06
C LEU A 142 20.20 -25.92 28.12
N PRO A 143 21.04 -26.31 29.09
CA PRO A 143 22.45 -25.89 29.13
C PRO A 143 23.26 -26.33 27.90
N VAL A 144 22.91 -27.47 27.29
CA VAL A 144 23.56 -27.94 26.05
C VAL A 144 23.19 -27.03 24.88
N LEU A 145 21.93 -26.58 24.81
CA LEU A 145 21.46 -25.65 23.78
C LEU A 145 22.06 -24.25 23.96
N ASP A 146 22.11 -23.72 25.19
CA ASP A 146 22.78 -22.45 25.49
C ASP A 146 24.26 -22.49 25.12
N THR A 147 24.95 -23.57 25.48
CA THR A 147 26.36 -23.77 25.12
C THR A 147 26.57 -23.77 23.60
N PHE A 148 25.59 -24.24 22.82
CA PHE A 148 25.68 -24.18 21.36
C PHE A 148 25.58 -22.72 20.85
N TYR A 149 24.64 -21.93 21.39
CA TYR A 149 24.46 -20.53 21.02
C TYR A 149 25.66 -19.65 21.37
N ASP A 150 26.37 -19.97 22.46
CA ASP A 150 27.49 -19.18 22.95
C ASP A 150 28.83 -19.53 22.25
N ARG A 151 28.87 -20.60 21.44
CA ARG A 151 30.07 -21.03 20.71
C ARG A 151 30.17 -20.37 19.34
N ASN A 152 31.40 -20.18 18.89
CA ASN A 152 31.66 -19.86 17.48
C ASN A 152 31.18 -21.02 16.58
N PRO A 153 30.65 -20.71 15.37
CA PRO A 153 30.17 -21.72 14.42
C PRO A 153 31.20 -22.81 14.14
N TYR A 154 30.77 -24.08 14.15
CA TYR A 154 31.66 -25.23 13.93
C TYR A 154 30.99 -26.44 13.24
N THR A 155 29.69 -26.36 12.96
CA THR A 155 28.85 -27.45 12.45
C THR A 155 28.22 -27.10 11.10
N ASN A 156 27.69 -28.10 10.40
CA ASN A 156 26.79 -27.85 9.26
C ASN A 156 25.48 -27.17 9.71
N GLY A 157 24.79 -26.51 8.78
CA GLY A 157 23.67 -25.65 9.14
C GLY A 157 22.44 -26.35 9.69
N ASN A 158 22.18 -27.63 9.37
CA ASN A 158 21.05 -28.35 9.97
C ASN A 158 21.11 -28.43 11.51
N TRP A 159 22.31 -28.33 12.10
CA TRP A 159 22.48 -28.39 13.55
C TRP A 159 21.90 -27.14 14.22
N GLY A 160 22.25 -25.96 13.71
CA GLY A 160 21.75 -24.70 14.26
C GLY A 160 20.23 -24.58 14.17
N THR A 161 19.62 -25.07 13.09
CA THR A 161 18.16 -25.07 12.93
C THR A 161 17.48 -26.04 13.91
N ILE A 162 18.06 -27.22 14.14
CA ILE A 162 17.55 -28.22 15.10
C ILE A 162 17.71 -27.75 16.56
N VAL A 163 18.81 -27.10 16.91
CA VAL A 163 18.95 -26.50 18.25
C VAL A 163 17.91 -25.40 18.42
N THR A 164 17.74 -24.54 17.40
CA THR A 164 16.80 -23.41 17.44
C THR A 164 15.34 -23.83 17.55
N LYS A 165 14.90 -24.91 16.87
CA LYS A 165 13.50 -25.39 17.00
C LYS A 165 13.18 -25.81 18.44
N THR A 166 14.11 -26.48 19.12
CA THR A 166 13.91 -26.86 20.53
C THR A 166 14.01 -25.66 21.46
N TYR A 167 14.96 -24.77 21.21
CA TYR A 167 15.14 -23.56 22.03
C TYR A 167 13.88 -22.68 21.96
N MET A 168 13.33 -22.44 20.77
CA MET A 168 12.09 -21.68 20.62
C MET A 168 10.90 -22.38 21.28
N ALA A 169 10.74 -23.70 21.11
CA ALA A 169 9.67 -24.46 21.77
C ALA A 169 9.77 -24.37 23.30
N ALA A 170 10.98 -24.45 23.85
CA ALA A 170 11.23 -24.31 25.28
C ALA A 170 10.93 -22.90 25.78
N ALA A 171 11.29 -21.86 25.01
CA ALA A 171 10.98 -20.49 25.35
C ALA A 171 9.46 -20.26 25.48
N ILE A 172 8.67 -20.81 24.54
CA ILE A 172 7.21 -20.75 24.57
C ILE A 172 6.66 -21.48 25.80
N HIS A 173 7.10 -22.72 26.06
CA HIS A 173 6.60 -23.51 27.19
C HIS A 173 6.92 -22.88 28.56
N LEU A 174 8.12 -22.29 28.68
CA LEU A 174 8.62 -21.61 29.87
C LEU A 174 8.07 -20.19 30.03
N ASP A 175 7.35 -19.67 29.03
CA ASP A 175 6.90 -18.27 28.97
C ASP A 175 8.08 -17.27 29.10
N ASP A 176 9.20 -17.57 28.44
CA ASP A 176 10.42 -16.76 28.45
C ASP A 176 10.60 -15.98 27.14
N ARG A 177 10.19 -14.71 27.18
CA ARG A 177 10.29 -13.81 26.02
C ARG A 177 11.73 -13.55 25.57
N ASN A 178 12.69 -13.46 26.48
CA ASN A 178 14.09 -13.17 26.09
C ASN A 178 14.69 -14.35 25.34
N MET A 179 14.39 -15.56 25.79
CA MET A 179 14.78 -16.80 25.15
C MET A 179 14.15 -16.93 23.75
N TYR A 180 12.88 -16.54 23.60
CA TYR A 180 12.17 -16.52 22.32
C TYR A 180 12.80 -15.53 21.33
N GLU A 181 13.06 -14.29 21.77
CA GLU A 181 13.72 -13.26 20.96
C GLU A 181 15.14 -13.70 20.54
N LYS A 182 15.88 -14.37 21.43
CA LYS A 182 17.21 -14.94 21.13
C LYS A 182 17.11 -15.99 20.02
N ALA A 183 16.12 -16.89 20.05
CA ALA A 183 15.88 -17.86 18.96
C ALA A 183 15.51 -17.18 17.65
N ARG A 184 14.60 -16.18 17.70
CA ARG A 184 14.18 -15.42 16.51
C ARG A 184 15.37 -14.71 15.86
N ALA A 185 16.18 -14.03 16.67
CA ALA A 185 17.38 -13.34 16.21
C ALA A 185 18.41 -14.31 15.61
N PHE A 186 18.62 -15.48 16.23
CA PHE A 186 19.51 -16.51 15.68
C PHE A 186 19.06 -17.01 14.30
N TYR A 187 17.76 -17.27 14.14
CA TYR A 187 17.19 -17.71 12.86
C TYR A 187 17.35 -16.65 11.75
N LEU A 188 17.09 -15.38 12.05
CA LEU A 188 17.13 -14.30 11.08
C LEU A 188 18.55 -13.85 10.73
N ASP A 189 19.35 -13.57 11.77
CA ASP A 189 20.59 -12.79 11.65
C ASP A 189 21.72 -13.34 12.54
N GLY A 190 21.58 -14.57 13.04
CA GLY A 190 22.62 -15.26 13.78
C GLY A 190 23.92 -15.42 12.98
N ARG A 191 25.05 -15.45 13.69
CA ARG A 191 26.32 -15.87 13.10
C ARG A 191 26.46 -17.37 13.27
N ASP A 192 25.66 -18.16 12.54
CA ASP A 192 25.75 -19.62 12.44
C ASP A 192 25.37 -20.11 11.03
N ASN A 193 25.81 -21.31 10.64
CA ASN A 193 25.40 -21.94 9.37
C ASN A 193 23.90 -22.27 9.32
N GLY A 194 23.23 -22.41 10.48
CA GLY A 194 21.79 -22.65 10.58
C GLY A 194 20.93 -21.40 10.47
N THR A 195 21.52 -20.21 10.36
CA THR A 195 20.80 -18.95 10.09
C THR A 195 20.26 -18.95 8.66
N LEU A 196 19.05 -18.41 8.45
CA LEU A 196 18.31 -18.51 7.18
C LEU A 196 19.14 -18.10 5.95
N ALA A 197 19.88 -17.00 6.04
CA ALA A 197 20.70 -16.50 4.93
C ALA A 197 22.00 -17.30 4.69
N HIS A 198 22.49 -18.01 5.70
CA HIS A 198 23.70 -18.83 5.62
C HIS A 198 23.41 -20.29 5.25
N TYR A 199 22.15 -20.71 5.35
CA TYR A 199 21.73 -22.07 5.00
C TYR A 199 21.08 -22.17 3.61
N ILE A 200 20.36 -21.13 3.17
CA ILE A 200 19.63 -21.12 1.90
C ILE A 200 20.09 -19.95 1.05
N ASP A 201 20.54 -20.23 -0.16
CA ASP A 201 21.00 -19.20 -1.09
C ASP A 201 19.82 -18.33 -1.52
N GLY A 202 20.02 -17.02 -1.56
CA GLY A 202 18.96 -16.07 -1.89
C GLY A 202 18.57 -16.06 -3.36
N GLU A 203 19.50 -16.41 -4.25
CA GLU A 203 19.31 -16.38 -5.70
C GLU A 203 18.77 -17.70 -6.23
N THR A 204 19.45 -18.80 -5.89
CA THR A 204 19.20 -20.14 -6.42
C THR A 204 18.24 -20.97 -5.56
N GLY A 205 18.13 -20.69 -4.26
CA GLY A 205 17.46 -21.56 -3.30
C GLY A 205 18.28 -22.78 -2.88
N GLN A 206 19.53 -22.91 -3.34
CA GLN A 206 20.43 -23.99 -2.94
C GLN A 206 20.57 -24.07 -1.42
N ILE A 207 20.51 -25.28 -0.88
CA ILE A 207 20.80 -25.53 0.54
C ILE A 207 22.31 -25.66 0.74
N GLN A 208 22.86 -25.12 1.82
CA GLN A 208 24.28 -25.23 2.17
C GLN A 208 24.78 -26.69 2.09
N GLU A 209 23.96 -27.67 2.49
CA GLU A 209 24.29 -29.10 2.46
C GLU A 209 24.01 -29.82 1.13
N SER A 210 23.64 -29.11 0.07
CA SER A 210 23.27 -29.71 -1.23
C SER A 210 24.37 -30.57 -1.86
N GLY A 211 25.64 -30.26 -1.58
CA GLY A 211 26.80 -31.04 -2.04
C GLY A 211 27.09 -32.28 -1.18
N ARG A 212 26.40 -32.45 -0.03
CA ARG A 212 26.57 -33.57 0.90
C ARG A 212 25.65 -34.74 0.56
N ASP A 213 24.35 -34.55 0.78
CA ASP A 213 23.26 -35.48 0.44
C ASP A 213 21.89 -34.84 0.68
N GLN A 214 20.87 -35.40 0.01
CA GLN A 214 19.52 -34.83 0.04
C GLN A 214 18.78 -35.04 1.36
N SER A 215 19.13 -36.07 2.13
CA SER A 215 18.51 -36.31 3.44
C SER A 215 18.85 -35.19 4.43
N HIS A 216 20.08 -34.68 4.44
CA HIS A 216 20.44 -33.56 5.31
C HIS A 216 19.85 -32.23 4.84
N CYS A 217 19.67 -32.02 3.54
CA CYS A 217 18.92 -30.88 3.02
C CYS A 217 17.49 -30.85 3.59
N MET A 218 16.76 -31.96 3.44
CA MET A 218 15.39 -32.12 3.95
C MET A 218 15.32 -32.01 5.48
N LEU A 219 16.30 -32.58 6.20
CA LEU A 219 16.42 -32.45 7.66
C LEU A 219 16.49 -30.99 8.09
N GLY A 220 17.36 -30.20 7.45
CA GLY A 220 17.56 -28.79 7.81
C GLY A 220 16.35 -27.90 7.48
N ILE A 221 15.77 -28.02 6.28
CA ILE A 221 14.61 -27.20 5.89
C ILE A 221 13.35 -27.57 6.70
N GLY A 222 13.18 -28.85 7.08
CA GLY A 222 12.09 -29.27 7.97
C GLY A 222 12.22 -28.70 9.37
N ALA A 223 13.45 -28.62 9.90
CA ALA A 223 13.70 -27.95 11.18
C ALA A 223 13.44 -26.44 11.09
N MET A 224 13.81 -25.78 9.98
CA MET A 224 13.48 -24.38 9.74
C MET A 224 11.96 -24.15 9.66
N ALA A 225 11.23 -24.99 8.92
CA ALA A 225 9.77 -24.88 8.87
C ALA A 225 9.14 -25.06 10.25
N THR A 226 9.70 -25.93 11.11
CA THR A 226 9.24 -26.08 12.49
C THR A 226 9.47 -24.80 13.30
N VAL A 227 10.62 -24.12 13.16
CA VAL A 227 10.87 -22.81 13.78
C VAL A 227 9.84 -21.78 13.30
N CYS A 228 9.61 -21.71 11.99
CA CYS A 228 8.63 -20.79 11.42
C CYS A 228 7.21 -21.08 11.89
N GLU A 229 6.83 -22.35 12.02
CA GLU A 229 5.50 -22.74 12.49
C GLU A 229 5.31 -22.40 13.98
N LEU A 230 6.32 -22.64 14.82
CA LEU A 230 6.26 -22.25 16.23
C LEU A 230 6.04 -20.73 16.36
N ALA A 231 6.82 -19.94 15.63
CA ALA A 231 6.69 -18.48 15.61
C ALA A 231 5.33 -18.01 15.06
N TRP A 232 4.85 -18.65 13.99
CA TRP A 232 3.54 -18.36 13.38
C TRP A 232 2.40 -18.53 14.38
N GLN A 233 2.44 -19.59 15.19
CA GLN A 233 1.44 -19.84 16.24
C GLN A 233 1.51 -18.80 17.39
N GLN A 234 2.60 -18.03 17.49
CA GLN A 234 2.74 -16.90 18.42
C GLN A 234 2.42 -15.53 17.76
N GLY A 235 2.08 -15.51 16.47
CA GLY A 235 1.77 -14.28 15.72
C GLY A 235 2.96 -13.65 14.99
N ASP A 236 4.11 -14.32 14.93
CA ASP A 236 5.31 -13.84 14.23
C ASP A 236 5.50 -14.56 12.87
N ASP A 237 5.63 -13.78 11.79
CA ASP A 237 5.82 -14.33 10.44
C ASP A 237 7.31 -14.47 10.07
N LEU A 238 7.89 -15.61 10.42
CA LEU A 238 9.25 -16.00 9.99
C LEU A 238 9.28 -16.71 8.63
N TYR A 239 8.13 -17.14 8.10
CA TYR A 239 8.06 -17.75 6.78
C TYR A 239 8.33 -16.73 5.66
N SER A 240 7.87 -15.49 5.83
CA SER A 240 8.10 -14.40 4.86
C SER A 240 9.53 -13.85 4.85
N ALA A 241 10.36 -14.24 5.84
CA ALA A 241 11.69 -13.69 6.02
C ALA A 241 12.57 -13.79 4.76
N LYS A 242 13.29 -12.70 4.47
CA LYS A 242 14.24 -12.57 3.36
C LYS A 242 13.64 -12.97 2.00
N ASN A 243 12.41 -12.50 1.73
CA ASN A 243 11.61 -12.73 0.52
C ASN A 243 11.22 -14.21 0.34
N ASN A 244 10.51 -14.77 1.31
CA ASN A 244 10.08 -16.18 1.31
C ASN A 244 11.25 -17.14 1.07
N ARG A 245 12.41 -16.90 1.69
CA ARG A 245 13.63 -17.65 1.38
C ARG A 245 13.50 -19.14 1.65
N LEU A 246 12.75 -19.52 2.68
CA LEU A 246 12.47 -20.91 2.99
C LEU A 246 11.63 -21.59 1.88
N LEU A 247 10.63 -20.90 1.29
CA LEU A 247 9.88 -21.39 0.11
C LEU A 247 10.84 -21.75 -1.03
N LYS A 248 11.78 -20.84 -1.36
CA LYS A 248 12.77 -21.09 -2.42
C LYS A 248 13.60 -22.35 -2.14
N GLY A 249 14.03 -22.55 -0.89
CA GLY A 249 14.75 -23.75 -0.47
C GLY A 249 13.94 -25.03 -0.64
N TYR A 250 12.65 -25.00 -0.28
CA TYR A 250 11.74 -26.12 -0.51
C TYR A 250 11.56 -26.45 -1.98
N GLU A 251 11.32 -25.44 -2.84
CA GLU A 251 11.18 -25.65 -4.28
C GLU A 251 12.47 -26.16 -4.93
N TYR A 252 13.64 -25.70 -4.47
CA TYR A 252 14.94 -26.22 -4.93
C TYR A 252 15.09 -27.71 -4.58
N VAL A 253 14.87 -28.08 -3.32
CA VAL A 253 15.01 -29.47 -2.85
C VAL A 253 13.98 -30.37 -3.52
N ALA A 254 12.73 -29.93 -3.64
CA ALA A 254 11.67 -30.69 -4.30
C ALA A 254 11.99 -30.92 -5.77
N ARG A 255 12.38 -29.87 -6.51
CA ARG A 255 12.75 -29.94 -7.93
C ARG A 255 13.87 -30.95 -8.16
N TYR A 256 14.95 -30.88 -7.38
CA TYR A 256 16.07 -31.80 -7.56
C TYR A 256 15.69 -33.25 -7.25
N ASN A 257 14.94 -33.49 -6.17
CA ASN A 257 14.54 -34.84 -5.76
C ASN A 257 13.50 -35.48 -6.70
N LEU A 258 12.73 -34.68 -7.45
CA LEU A 258 11.87 -35.15 -8.54
C LEU A 258 12.64 -35.61 -9.80
N GLY A 259 13.97 -35.43 -9.83
CA GLY A 259 14.81 -35.84 -10.95
C GLY A 259 15.17 -34.72 -11.93
N TYR A 260 14.73 -33.49 -11.69
CA TYR A 260 15.13 -32.33 -12.51
C TYR A 260 16.50 -31.80 -12.11
N ASP A 261 17.16 -31.09 -13.03
CA ASP A 261 18.37 -30.33 -12.74
C ASP A 261 18.06 -29.03 -11.98
N VAL A 262 19.01 -28.62 -11.16
CA VAL A 262 18.99 -27.38 -10.37
C VAL A 262 20.34 -26.66 -10.48
N PRO A 263 20.38 -25.32 -10.40
CA PRO A 263 21.64 -24.59 -10.37
C PRO A 263 22.45 -24.97 -9.12
N PHE A 264 23.77 -25.16 -9.26
CA PHE A 264 24.65 -25.40 -8.13
C PHE A 264 25.84 -24.45 -8.17
N VAL A 265 26.11 -23.78 -7.05
CA VAL A 265 27.26 -22.92 -6.84
C VAL A 265 28.12 -23.47 -5.71
N LYS A 266 29.44 -23.38 -5.87
CA LYS A 266 30.38 -23.73 -4.80
C LYS A 266 30.11 -22.81 -3.60
N TRP A 267 29.65 -23.39 -2.50
CA TRP A 267 29.26 -22.66 -1.30
C TRP A 267 30.33 -22.84 -0.23
N THR A 268 30.93 -21.74 0.23
CA THR A 268 31.80 -21.74 1.43
C THR A 268 30.98 -21.33 2.64
N ASP A 269 30.79 -22.27 3.57
CA ASP A 269 30.06 -22.01 4.81
C ASP A 269 30.85 -21.04 5.72
N ILE A 270 30.21 -20.48 6.74
CA ILE A 270 30.83 -19.39 7.53
C ILE A 270 31.99 -19.87 8.43
N THR A 271 32.15 -21.18 8.60
CA THR A 271 33.31 -21.78 9.29
C THR A 271 34.50 -21.99 8.34
N GLY A 272 34.26 -21.96 7.03
CA GLY A 272 35.25 -22.29 6.00
C GLY A 272 35.57 -23.79 5.89
N LYS A 273 34.86 -24.67 6.62
CA LYS A 273 35.15 -26.11 6.72
C LYS A 273 34.46 -26.95 5.64
N TYR A 274 33.26 -26.56 5.24
CA TYR A 274 32.36 -27.24 4.31
C TYR A 274 32.23 -26.39 3.05
N CYS A 275 33.31 -26.36 2.25
CA CYS A 275 33.49 -25.38 1.20
C CYS A 275 33.87 -25.96 -0.17
N ASP A 276 34.12 -27.26 -0.30
CA ASP A 276 34.78 -27.85 -1.48
C ASP A 276 33.90 -28.74 -2.37
N TRP A 277 32.57 -28.68 -2.21
CA TRP A 277 31.66 -29.36 -3.14
C TRP A 277 31.54 -28.60 -4.46
N ASN A 278 31.75 -29.32 -5.56
CA ASN A 278 31.71 -28.75 -6.91
C ASN A 278 30.41 -29.11 -7.68
N GLU A 279 29.60 -30.01 -7.13
CA GLU A 279 28.33 -30.44 -7.70
C GLU A 279 27.32 -30.76 -6.60
N VAL A 280 26.03 -30.75 -6.97
CA VAL A 280 24.94 -31.23 -6.11
C VAL A 280 25.02 -32.76 -5.98
N SER A 281 24.82 -33.28 -4.77
CA SER A 281 24.97 -34.71 -4.49
C SER A 281 23.71 -35.50 -4.81
N ASP A 282 23.84 -36.52 -5.67
CA ASP A 282 22.78 -37.51 -5.96
C ASP A 282 22.52 -38.47 -4.77
N LYS A 283 23.33 -38.41 -3.71
CA LYS A 283 23.15 -39.28 -2.54
C LYS A 283 21.79 -39.00 -1.89
N ALA A 284 20.99 -40.06 -1.79
CA ALA A 284 19.62 -40.03 -1.27
C ALA A 284 18.59 -39.26 -2.12
N ARG A 285 18.91 -38.92 -3.38
CA ARG A 285 17.97 -38.29 -4.29
C ARG A 285 16.69 -39.13 -4.46
N GLY A 286 15.54 -38.47 -4.37
CA GLY A 286 14.21 -39.09 -4.47
C GLY A 286 13.78 -39.89 -3.23
N ARG A 287 14.61 -39.98 -2.17
CA ARG A 287 14.23 -40.60 -0.89
C ARG A 287 13.71 -39.54 0.06
N TYR A 288 12.41 -39.27 -0.02
CA TYR A 288 11.76 -38.19 0.74
C TYR A 288 11.72 -38.45 2.25
N MET A 289 11.98 -37.39 3.01
CA MET A 289 11.58 -37.26 4.41
C MET A 289 10.20 -36.59 4.50
N TYR A 290 9.50 -36.77 5.61
CA TYR A 290 8.15 -36.24 5.85
C TYR A 290 8.20 -34.80 6.38
N VAL A 291 8.56 -33.85 5.52
CA VAL A 291 8.79 -32.43 5.87
C VAL A 291 8.13 -31.43 4.92
N PHE A 292 7.38 -31.88 3.92
CA PHE A 292 6.87 -31.02 2.84
C PHE A 292 5.52 -30.40 3.18
N GLU A 293 4.65 -31.10 3.92
CA GLU A 293 3.31 -30.58 4.27
C GLU A 293 3.35 -29.33 5.13
N ILE A 294 4.28 -29.22 6.09
CA ILE A 294 4.38 -28.06 6.98
C ILE A 294 4.57 -26.75 6.20
N ALA A 295 5.48 -26.74 5.23
CA ALA A 295 5.75 -25.58 4.40
C ALA A 295 4.65 -25.38 3.34
N TYR A 296 4.15 -26.46 2.73
CA TYR A 296 3.07 -26.39 1.76
C TYR A 296 1.78 -25.83 2.38
N ASN A 297 1.48 -26.22 3.61
CA ASN A 297 0.34 -25.70 4.35
C ASN A 297 0.44 -24.20 4.55
N HIS A 298 1.60 -23.70 4.98
CA HIS A 298 1.77 -22.26 5.11
C HIS A 298 1.72 -21.56 3.75
N TYR A 299 2.64 -21.89 2.83
CA TYR A 299 2.78 -21.11 1.60
C TYR A 299 1.62 -21.29 0.63
N VAL A 300 1.10 -22.51 0.46
CA VAL A 300 0.02 -22.77 -0.51
C VAL A 300 -1.36 -22.65 0.14
N ASN A 301 -1.60 -23.33 1.27
CA ASN A 301 -2.95 -23.35 1.85
C ASN A 301 -3.29 -22.01 2.55
N ARG A 302 -2.40 -21.49 3.41
CA ARG A 302 -2.61 -20.21 4.11
C ARG A 302 -2.36 -19.02 3.18
N MET A 303 -1.22 -18.99 2.49
CA MET A 303 -0.76 -17.80 1.75
C MET A 303 -1.11 -17.80 0.25
N GLY A 304 -1.51 -18.93 -0.34
CA GLY A 304 -1.89 -18.99 -1.76
C GLY A 304 -0.73 -18.90 -2.77
N LEU A 305 0.52 -18.97 -2.31
CA LEU A 305 1.71 -18.92 -3.14
C LEU A 305 1.93 -20.24 -3.91
N PRO A 306 2.55 -20.20 -5.10
CA PRO A 306 2.83 -21.41 -5.85
C PRO A 306 4.05 -22.15 -5.28
N MET A 307 3.88 -23.46 -5.05
CA MET A 307 4.99 -24.40 -4.79
C MET A 307 4.85 -25.63 -5.71
N PRO A 308 5.00 -25.45 -7.03
CA PRO A 308 4.67 -26.48 -8.03
C PRO A 308 5.50 -27.76 -7.88
N PHE A 309 6.78 -27.68 -7.51
CA PHE A 309 7.60 -28.87 -7.32
C PHE A 309 7.27 -29.57 -6.00
N THR A 310 7.07 -28.80 -4.93
CA THR A 310 6.65 -29.36 -3.64
C THR A 310 5.29 -30.05 -3.75
N LYS A 311 4.36 -29.49 -4.55
CA LYS A 311 3.08 -30.13 -4.87
C LYS A 311 3.30 -31.52 -5.49
N GLN A 312 4.15 -31.62 -6.51
CA GLN A 312 4.46 -32.90 -7.16
C GLN A 312 5.11 -33.92 -6.21
N VAL A 313 5.97 -33.46 -5.31
CA VAL A 313 6.52 -34.33 -4.25
C VAL A 313 5.40 -34.86 -3.36
N LEU A 314 4.49 -33.99 -2.91
CA LEU A 314 3.35 -34.39 -2.06
C LEU A 314 2.40 -35.34 -2.77
N GLU A 315 2.17 -35.18 -4.08
CA GLU A 315 1.39 -36.10 -4.90
C GLU A 315 2.02 -37.52 -4.96
N GLN A 316 3.35 -37.64 -4.81
CA GLN A 316 4.06 -38.92 -4.73
C GLN A 316 4.19 -39.45 -3.29
N LEU A 317 4.22 -38.56 -2.30
CA LEU A 317 4.58 -38.87 -0.92
C LEU A 317 3.38 -39.14 0.00
N ARG A 318 2.24 -38.50 -0.25
CA ARG A 318 1.09 -38.54 0.67
C ARG A 318 0.56 -39.97 0.89
N PRO A 319 0.10 -40.29 2.12
CA PRO A 319 0.19 -39.47 3.33
C PRO A 319 1.59 -39.45 3.95
N GLU A 320 2.02 -38.30 4.47
CA GLU A 320 3.28 -38.22 5.23
C GLU A 320 3.22 -39.06 6.52
N GLY A 321 4.28 -39.84 6.77
CA GLY A 321 4.47 -40.68 7.95
C GLY A 321 5.38 -40.03 9.00
N TYR A 322 6.05 -40.84 9.82
CA TYR A 322 6.94 -40.36 10.88
C TYR A 322 8.40 -40.70 10.61
N ASP A 323 9.25 -39.68 10.68
CA ASP A 323 10.69 -39.81 10.80
C ASP A 323 11.07 -39.18 12.14
N ARG A 324 11.85 -39.89 12.94
CA ARG A 324 12.09 -39.62 14.37
C ARG A 324 12.72 -38.25 14.65
N ASP A 325 13.21 -37.55 13.62
CA ASP A 325 13.93 -36.29 13.73
C ASP A 325 13.03 -35.05 13.49
N GLN A 326 11.79 -35.25 13.05
CA GLN A 326 10.83 -34.20 12.67
C GLN A 326 9.49 -34.37 13.40
N PRO A 327 8.58 -33.36 13.39
CA PRO A 327 7.25 -33.54 13.95
C PRO A 327 6.48 -34.73 13.34
N GLY A 328 6.70 -34.99 12.04
CA GLY A 328 6.10 -36.09 11.28
C GLY A 328 4.58 -35.96 11.11
N PHE A 329 3.98 -36.91 10.39
CA PHE A 329 2.55 -36.98 10.10
C PHE A 329 1.99 -35.67 9.51
N GLY A 330 2.76 -35.01 8.62
CA GLY A 330 2.42 -33.66 8.18
C GLY A 330 1.07 -33.56 7.47
N THR A 331 0.65 -34.61 6.75
CA THR A 331 -0.67 -34.70 6.10
C THR A 331 -1.83 -34.72 7.12
N LEU A 332 -1.56 -35.02 8.39
CA LEU A 332 -2.51 -34.87 9.49
C LEU A 332 -2.31 -33.55 10.25
N LEU A 333 -1.06 -33.24 10.61
CA LEU A 333 -0.75 -32.12 11.52
C LEU A 333 -0.80 -30.76 10.84
N PHE A 334 -0.51 -30.70 9.55
CA PHE A 334 -0.43 -29.49 8.71
C PHE A 334 -1.36 -29.62 7.51
N ASN A 335 -2.59 -30.04 7.76
CA ASN A 335 -3.62 -30.14 6.74
C ASN A 335 -4.77 -29.21 7.10
N GLU A 336 -4.47 -27.92 7.03
CA GLU A 336 -5.50 -26.92 7.27
C GLU A 336 -6.48 -26.81 6.10
N GLY A 337 -6.34 -27.68 5.07
CA GLY A 337 -7.03 -27.63 3.79
C GLY A 337 -7.02 -26.22 3.19
N ALA A 338 -7.76 -26.03 2.10
CA ALA A 338 -8.43 -24.75 1.92
C ALA A 338 -9.73 -24.77 2.75
N VAL A 339 -9.67 -25.17 4.04
CA VAL A 339 -10.85 -25.09 4.92
C VAL A 339 -11.19 -23.62 4.99
N GLY A 340 -12.34 -23.28 4.40
CA GLY A 340 -12.73 -21.92 4.05
C GLY A 340 -12.39 -20.94 5.16
N ARG A 341 -11.52 -19.97 4.84
CA ARG A 341 -11.24 -18.85 5.72
C ARG A 341 -12.55 -18.39 6.33
N LYS A 342 -12.69 -18.52 7.64
CA LYS A 342 -13.86 -18.03 8.34
C LYS A 342 -13.69 -16.53 8.49
N PHE A 343 -14.49 -15.77 7.77
CA PHE A 343 -14.47 -14.32 7.88
C PHE A 343 -15.09 -13.85 9.20
N VAL A 344 -14.53 -12.77 9.73
CA VAL A 344 -15.10 -11.99 10.84
C VAL A 344 -16.26 -11.16 10.29
N HIS A 345 -17.39 -11.18 11.00
CA HIS A 345 -18.61 -10.49 10.60
C HIS A 345 -19.28 -9.74 11.76
N PRO A 346 -19.71 -8.47 11.53
CA PRO A 346 -19.23 -7.60 10.46
C PRO A 346 -17.71 -7.53 10.47
N GLY A 347 -17.09 -7.49 9.28
CA GLY A 347 -15.64 -7.37 9.18
C GLY A 347 -15.17 -6.85 7.83
N GLY A 348 -16.04 -6.17 7.10
CA GLY A 348 -15.66 -5.30 5.99
C GLY A 348 -14.85 -4.11 6.52
N LEU A 349 -15.33 -2.89 6.32
CA LEU A 349 -14.62 -1.71 6.83
C LEU A 349 -14.62 -1.62 8.37
N HIS A 350 -15.70 -2.09 9.01
CA HIS A 350 -15.89 -2.05 10.46
C HIS A 350 -16.18 -3.43 11.03
N THR A 351 -15.60 -3.70 12.20
CA THR A 351 -15.99 -4.83 13.04
C THR A 351 -17.17 -4.47 13.95
N LEU A 352 -17.80 -5.49 14.56
CA LEU A 352 -18.82 -5.24 15.59
C LEU A 352 -18.28 -4.36 16.73
N ALA A 353 -17.02 -4.57 17.13
CA ALA A 353 -16.38 -3.79 18.19
C ALA A 353 -16.19 -2.32 17.78
N ASP A 354 -15.95 -2.05 16.49
CA ASP A 354 -15.88 -0.68 15.98
C ASP A 354 -17.25 0.01 16.07
N LEU A 355 -18.30 -0.67 15.61
CA LEU A 355 -19.66 -0.14 15.64
C LEU A 355 -20.14 0.13 17.09
N GLU A 356 -19.85 -0.77 18.03
CA GLU A 356 -20.12 -0.56 19.45
C GLU A 356 -19.31 0.58 20.05
N ARG A 357 -18.03 0.73 19.65
CA ARG A 357 -17.21 1.88 20.06
C ARG A 357 -17.85 3.18 19.60
N MET A 358 -18.25 3.29 18.33
CA MET A 358 -18.90 4.48 17.79
C MET A 358 -20.14 4.84 18.61
N LYS A 359 -21.03 3.87 18.81
CA LYS A 359 -22.27 4.01 19.58
C LYS A 359 -22.02 4.48 21.01
N MET A 360 -21.10 3.81 21.70
CA MET A 360 -20.76 4.13 23.08
C MET A 360 -20.16 5.53 23.22
N MET A 361 -19.21 5.89 22.35
CA MET A 361 -18.52 7.18 22.43
C MET A 361 -19.46 8.36 22.09
N VAL A 362 -20.35 8.19 21.11
CA VAL A 362 -21.40 9.19 20.81
C VAL A 362 -22.35 9.35 21.99
N ALA A 363 -22.83 8.25 22.59
CA ALA A 363 -23.74 8.28 23.73
C ALA A 363 -23.11 8.96 24.97
N GLN A 364 -21.79 8.84 25.13
CA GLN A 364 -21.04 9.49 26.21
C GLN A 364 -20.65 10.95 25.91
N GLY A 365 -20.96 11.47 24.72
CA GLY A 365 -20.54 12.80 24.30
C GLY A 365 -19.02 12.95 24.18
N GLN A 366 -18.30 11.85 23.90
CA GLN A 366 -16.84 11.85 23.83
C GLN A 366 -16.33 12.50 22.55
N HIS A 367 -15.28 13.31 22.70
CA HIS A 367 -14.59 13.97 21.59
C HIS A 367 -13.55 13.02 20.96
N PRO A 368 -13.48 12.89 19.62
CA PRO A 368 -14.17 13.68 18.59
C PRO A 368 -15.43 13.03 18.00
N TRP A 369 -15.90 11.90 18.56
CA TRP A 369 -17.05 11.16 18.03
C TRP A 369 -18.33 11.99 18.04
N ALA A 370 -18.55 12.78 19.10
CA ALA A 370 -19.74 13.62 19.24
C ALA A 370 -19.84 14.68 18.12
N GLU A 371 -18.77 15.39 17.82
CA GLU A 371 -18.78 16.38 16.73
C GLU A 371 -18.93 15.72 15.36
N SER A 372 -18.22 14.62 15.14
CA SER A 372 -18.30 13.89 13.87
C SER A 372 -19.69 13.30 13.63
N TRP A 373 -20.40 12.91 14.70
CA TRP A 373 -21.80 12.50 14.65
C TRP A 373 -22.71 13.64 14.22
N VAL A 374 -22.51 14.86 14.75
CA VAL A 374 -23.24 16.05 14.34
C VAL A 374 -22.98 16.41 12.87
N GLU A 375 -21.74 16.27 12.38
CA GLU A 375 -21.44 16.46 10.96
C GLU A 375 -22.15 15.44 10.07
N LEU A 376 -22.10 14.14 10.44
CA LEU A 376 -22.82 13.08 9.71
C LEU A 376 -24.33 13.37 9.65
N GLN A 377 -24.91 13.95 10.70
CA GLN A 377 -26.35 14.26 10.73
C GLN A 377 -26.78 15.31 9.71
N LYS A 378 -25.86 16.17 9.25
CA LYS A 378 -26.12 17.21 8.25
C LYS A 378 -26.02 16.70 6.81
N ASP A 379 -25.44 15.53 6.59
CA ASP A 379 -25.19 15.01 5.25
C ASP A 379 -26.50 14.66 4.53
N PRO A 380 -26.79 15.22 3.34
CA PRO A 380 -28.00 14.92 2.59
C PRO A 380 -28.14 13.44 2.19
N TRP A 381 -27.05 12.67 2.13
CA TRP A 381 -27.06 11.24 1.85
C TRP A 381 -27.24 10.37 3.10
N ALA A 382 -27.07 10.95 4.29
CA ALA A 382 -27.29 10.27 5.58
C ALA A 382 -28.72 10.48 6.12
N GLN A 383 -29.68 10.82 5.26
CA GLN A 383 -31.08 11.06 5.65
C GLN A 383 -31.94 9.82 5.36
N SER A 384 -32.82 9.46 6.30
CA SER A 384 -33.70 8.28 6.19
C SER A 384 -34.76 8.40 5.10
N THR A 385 -34.89 9.58 4.49
CA THR A 385 -35.81 9.88 3.37
C THR A 385 -35.11 9.80 2.01
N PHE A 386 -33.89 9.27 1.95
CA PHE A 386 -33.18 9.10 0.68
C PHE A 386 -33.86 8.02 -0.18
N GLU A 387 -34.03 8.31 -1.47
CA GLU A 387 -34.69 7.42 -2.43
C GLU A 387 -33.69 6.82 -3.43
N PRO A 388 -33.63 5.48 -3.57
CA PRO A 388 -32.71 4.82 -4.51
C PRO A 388 -33.13 5.01 -5.97
N ARG A 389 -32.15 4.93 -6.87
CA ARG A 389 -32.30 5.09 -8.33
C ARG A 389 -31.61 3.93 -9.05
N PRO A 390 -32.09 2.68 -8.87
CA PRO A 390 -31.42 1.50 -9.40
C PRO A 390 -31.53 1.40 -10.93
N MET A 391 -30.64 0.61 -11.53
CA MET A 391 -30.61 0.38 -12.96
C MET A 391 -30.06 -1.00 -13.30
N MET A 392 -30.62 -1.63 -14.34
CA MET A 392 -30.24 -2.98 -14.80
C MET A 392 -28.73 -3.09 -15.08
N ASN A 393 -28.18 -2.06 -15.74
CA ASN A 393 -26.75 -1.92 -15.98
C ASN A 393 -26.20 -0.77 -15.14
N MET A 394 -25.51 -1.08 -14.05
CA MET A 394 -24.84 -0.08 -13.18
C MET A 394 -23.89 0.84 -13.97
N GLY A 395 -23.30 0.33 -15.07
CA GLY A 395 -22.42 1.08 -15.97
C GLY A 395 -23.11 2.19 -16.75
N ASN A 396 -24.45 2.25 -16.78
CA ASN A 396 -25.17 3.38 -17.37
C ASN A 396 -24.93 4.68 -16.59
N SER A 397 -24.66 4.62 -15.28
CA SER A 397 -24.24 5.77 -14.49
C SER A 397 -23.55 5.35 -13.18
N ARG A 398 -22.21 5.22 -13.23
CA ARG A 398 -21.38 4.98 -12.04
C ARG A 398 -21.67 5.98 -10.91
N GLN A 399 -21.83 7.26 -11.24
CA GLN A 399 -22.05 8.32 -10.25
C GLN A 399 -23.36 8.15 -9.48
N LYS A 400 -24.45 7.71 -10.14
CA LYS A 400 -25.71 7.43 -9.46
C LYS A 400 -25.60 6.21 -8.57
N ALA A 401 -24.95 5.15 -9.06
CA ALA A 401 -24.70 3.94 -8.28
C ALA A 401 -23.89 4.24 -7.01
N SER A 402 -22.83 5.05 -7.12
CA SER A 402 -21.99 5.42 -5.98
C SER A 402 -22.76 6.28 -4.99
N ALA A 403 -23.53 7.28 -5.44
CA ALA A 403 -24.35 8.08 -4.52
C ALA A 403 -25.35 7.23 -3.71
N ASP A 404 -25.97 6.23 -4.34
CA ASP A 404 -26.90 5.32 -3.66
C ASP A 404 -26.17 4.36 -2.71
N ALA A 405 -25.07 3.73 -3.14
CA ALA A 405 -24.25 2.84 -2.31
C ALA A 405 -23.72 3.58 -1.06
N HIS A 406 -23.28 4.82 -1.26
CA HIS A 406 -22.82 5.71 -0.21
C HIS A 406 -23.93 6.06 0.78
N ALA A 407 -25.12 6.42 0.28
CA ALA A 407 -26.28 6.67 1.12
C ALA A 407 -26.69 5.43 1.93
N ALA A 408 -26.60 4.23 1.36
CA ALA A 408 -26.87 2.98 2.08
C ALA A 408 -25.89 2.79 3.25
N TYR A 409 -24.59 2.98 3.03
CA TYR A 409 -23.59 2.91 4.09
C TYR A 409 -23.83 3.95 5.19
N LEU A 410 -24.03 5.23 4.83
CA LEU A 410 -24.24 6.28 5.82
C LEU A 410 -25.50 6.05 6.66
N ASN A 411 -26.60 5.60 6.04
CA ASN A 411 -27.82 5.22 6.74
C ASN A 411 -27.61 3.97 7.63
N ALA A 412 -26.78 3.01 7.22
CA ALA A 412 -26.42 1.86 8.06
C ALA A 412 -25.66 2.29 9.33
N ILE A 413 -24.71 3.23 9.21
CA ILE A 413 -24.01 3.83 10.36
C ILE A 413 -24.96 4.64 11.24
N ARG A 414 -25.83 5.48 10.64
CA ARG A 414 -26.86 6.26 11.36
C ARG A 414 -27.78 5.36 12.17
N TRP A 415 -28.19 4.22 11.60
CA TRP A 415 -29.00 3.23 12.29
C TRP A 415 -28.25 2.59 13.45
N TYR A 416 -27.06 2.05 13.23
CA TYR A 416 -26.36 1.29 14.26
C TYR A 416 -26.06 2.16 15.50
N VAL A 417 -25.58 3.39 15.27
CA VAL A 417 -25.20 4.33 16.33
C VAL A 417 -26.44 4.86 17.07
N SER A 418 -27.51 5.22 16.37
CA SER A 418 -28.69 5.84 17.00
C SER A 418 -29.73 4.84 17.52
N GLY A 419 -29.78 3.64 16.94
CA GLY A 419 -30.87 2.67 17.13
C GLY A 419 -32.16 3.00 16.37
N ASP A 420 -32.21 4.07 15.58
CA ASP A 420 -33.42 4.47 14.85
C ASP A 420 -33.62 3.62 13.58
N GLU A 421 -34.68 2.81 13.61
CA GLU A 421 -35.04 1.90 12.52
C GLU A 421 -35.34 2.60 11.19
N ALA A 422 -35.68 3.89 11.17
CA ALA A 422 -35.96 4.61 9.92
C ALA A 422 -34.72 4.60 8.99
N TYR A 423 -33.52 4.74 9.54
CA TYR A 423 -32.28 4.69 8.79
C TYR A 423 -31.96 3.27 8.32
N ALA A 424 -32.23 2.23 9.13
CA ALA A 424 -32.07 0.84 8.71
C ALA A 424 -32.98 0.52 7.53
N ARG A 425 -34.25 0.94 7.60
CA ARG A 425 -35.23 0.72 6.52
C ARG A 425 -34.79 1.41 5.23
N CYS A 426 -34.27 2.63 5.30
CA CYS A 426 -33.72 3.33 4.15
C CYS A 426 -32.54 2.56 3.54
N ALA A 427 -31.54 2.18 4.35
CA ALA A 427 -30.37 1.45 3.87
C ALA A 427 -30.72 0.08 3.26
N VAL A 428 -31.59 -0.70 3.91
CA VAL A 428 -32.09 -1.99 3.40
C VAL A 428 -32.89 -1.78 2.11
N ASN A 429 -33.73 -0.74 2.01
CA ASN A 429 -34.49 -0.43 0.79
C ASN A 429 -33.55 -0.15 -0.39
N ILE A 430 -32.47 0.61 -0.18
CA ILE A 430 -31.48 0.87 -1.23
C ILE A 430 -30.83 -0.44 -1.70
N CYS A 431 -30.34 -1.28 -0.78
CA CYS A 431 -29.74 -2.58 -1.11
C CYS A 431 -30.72 -3.49 -1.87
N ASN A 432 -31.95 -3.61 -1.38
CA ASN A 432 -32.98 -4.45 -2.00
C ASN A 432 -33.34 -3.95 -3.40
N ALA A 433 -33.58 -2.65 -3.57
CA ALA A 433 -33.93 -2.06 -4.87
C ALA A 433 -32.86 -2.32 -5.94
N TRP A 434 -31.58 -2.25 -5.58
CA TRP A 434 -30.48 -2.58 -6.49
C TRP A 434 -30.41 -4.09 -6.80
N SER A 435 -30.53 -4.95 -5.77
CA SER A 435 -30.54 -6.42 -5.97
C SER A 435 -31.71 -6.95 -6.80
N GLU A 436 -32.84 -6.23 -6.82
CA GLU A 436 -34.01 -6.57 -7.63
C GLU A 436 -33.89 -6.09 -9.09
N THR A 437 -33.03 -5.10 -9.33
CA THR A 437 -32.96 -4.42 -10.63
C THR A 437 -31.76 -4.88 -11.47
N VAL A 438 -30.59 -5.10 -10.86
CA VAL A 438 -29.38 -5.54 -11.58
C VAL A 438 -29.56 -6.98 -12.06
N ASN A 439 -29.43 -7.19 -13.36
CA ASN A 439 -29.69 -8.48 -14.02
C ASN A 439 -28.68 -8.80 -15.14
N GLN A 440 -27.57 -8.07 -15.17
CA GLN A 440 -26.48 -8.27 -16.12
C GLN A 440 -25.17 -7.76 -15.53
N ILE A 441 -24.05 -8.34 -15.97
CA ILE A 441 -22.72 -7.80 -15.67
C ILE A 441 -22.65 -6.36 -16.22
N PRO A 442 -22.40 -5.36 -15.36
CA PRO A 442 -22.33 -3.98 -15.78
C PRO A 442 -21.26 -3.75 -16.86
N LYS A 443 -21.63 -2.99 -17.89
CA LYS A 443 -20.71 -2.53 -18.93
C LYS A 443 -20.93 -1.04 -19.12
N ALA A 444 -19.97 -0.21 -18.73
CA ALA A 444 -20.05 1.21 -19.09
C ALA A 444 -19.53 1.42 -20.52
N ARG A 445 -20.10 2.40 -21.21
CA ARG A 445 -19.74 2.74 -22.61
C ARG A 445 -18.29 3.21 -22.78
N GLN A 446 -17.63 3.61 -21.69
CA GLN A 446 -16.25 4.11 -21.63
C GLN A 446 -15.55 3.71 -20.32
N ASP A 447 -15.96 2.61 -19.64
CA ASP A 447 -15.34 2.33 -18.34
C ASP A 447 -13.87 1.93 -18.50
N GLN A 448 -13.09 2.49 -17.60
CA GLN A 448 -11.67 2.32 -17.41
C GLN A 448 -11.41 1.65 -16.04
N GLY A 449 -12.41 0.97 -15.46
CA GLY A 449 -12.31 0.26 -14.18
C GLY A 449 -12.90 1.00 -12.97
N LEU A 450 -13.60 2.11 -13.14
CA LEU A 450 -14.07 2.91 -11.99
C LEU A 450 -15.34 2.38 -11.32
N LEU A 451 -16.01 1.38 -11.91
CA LEU A 451 -17.14 0.69 -11.27
C LEU A 451 -16.76 -0.02 -9.96
N GLY A 452 -15.48 -0.29 -9.69
CA GLY A 452 -15.03 -0.82 -8.40
C GLY A 452 -15.46 0.03 -7.20
N ILE A 453 -15.59 1.35 -7.38
CA ILE A 453 -16.01 2.28 -6.30
C ILE A 453 -17.41 1.92 -5.76
N PRO A 454 -18.51 2.05 -6.52
CA PRO A 454 -19.85 1.72 -6.00
C PRO A 454 -19.98 0.25 -5.57
N ILE A 455 -19.29 -0.67 -6.25
CA ILE A 455 -19.32 -2.10 -5.90
C ILE A 455 -18.75 -2.31 -4.49
N SER A 456 -17.59 -1.72 -4.20
CA SER A 456 -16.99 -1.78 -2.87
C SER A 456 -17.88 -1.12 -1.80
N GLU A 457 -18.48 0.03 -2.12
CA GLU A 457 -19.35 0.76 -1.19
C GLU A 457 -20.59 -0.07 -0.81
N PHE A 458 -21.22 -0.72 -1.80
CA PHE A 458 -22.35 -1.63 -1.56
C PHE A 458 -21.96 -2.82 -0.68
N ALA A 459 -20.81 -3.45 -0.94
CA ALA A 459 -20.34 -4.57 -0.15
C ALA A 459 -20.12 -4.18 1.33
N MET A 460 -19.49 -3.02 1.56
CA MET A 460 -19.23 -2.50 2.90
C MET A 460 -20.51 -2.06 3.63
N ALA A 461 -21.47 -1.44 2.93
CA ALA A 461 -22.79 -1.11 3.50
C ALA A 461 -23.53 -2.38 3.96
N ALA A 462 -23.55 -3.41 3.11
CA ALA A 462 -24.18 -4.68 3.39
C ALA A 462 -23.52 -5.42 4.56
N GLU A 463 -22.20 -5.31 4.72
CA GLU A 463 -21.51 -5.88 5.89
C GLU A 463 -21.94 -5.26 7.21
N VAL A 464 -22.17 -3.95 7.27
CA VAL A 464 -22.76 -3.29 8.45
C VAL A 464 -24.21 -3.73 8.65
N LEU A 465 -24.99 -3.84 7.57
CA LEU A 465 -26.39 -4.26 7.63
C LEU A 465 -26.58 -5.76 7.91
N ARG A 466 -25.55 -6.59 7.83
CA ARG A 466 -25.64 -8.03 8.14
C ARG A 466 -26.23 -8.30 9.53
N VAL A 467 -25.96 -7.42 10.49
CA VAL A 467 -26.48 -7.52 11.86
C VAL A 467 -27.85 -6.86 12.04
N CYS A 468 -28.44 -6.32 10.97
CA CYS A 468 -29.75 -5.68 11.00
C CYS A 468 -30.87 -6.72 11.04
N PRO A 469 -31.69 -6.77 12.11
CA PRO A 469 -32.78 -7.73 12.21
C PRO A 469 -33.93 -7.45 11.23
N LEU A 470 -33.97 -6.25 10.62
CA LEU A 470 -35.00 -5.86 9.65
C LEU A 470 -34.71 -6.36 8.23
N TRP A 471 -33.47 -6.76 7.93
CA TRP A 471 -33.13 -7.28 6.61
C TRP A 471 -33.51 -8.75 6.53
N LYS A 472 -34.49 -9.07 5.68
CA LYS A 472 -34.94 -10.46 5.51
C LYS A 472 -33.80 -11.31 4.95
N LYS A 473 -33.66 -12.52 5.47
CA LYS A 473 -32.61 -13.46 5.03
C LYS A 473 -32.62 -13.69 3.52
N ASP A 474 -33.79 -13.90 2.92
CA ASP A 474 -33.91 -14.14 1.48
C ASP A 474 -33.54 -12.90 0.65
N ASP A 475 -33.79 -11.70 1.17
CA ASP A 475 -33.36 -10.45 0.53
C ASP A 475 -31.84 -10.27 0.63
N PHE A 476 -31.25 -10.63 1.77
CA PHE A 476 -29.81 -10.58 1.97
C PHE A 476 -29.06 -11.59 1.08
N GLU A 477 -29.55 -12.83 0.96
CA GLU A 477 -28.95 -13.80 0.04
C GLU A 477 -29.08 -13.36 -1.42
N ARG A 478 -30.25 -12.83 -1.84
CA ARG A 478 -30.40 -12.23 -3.19
C ARG A 478 -29.39 -11.11 -3.44
N PHE A 479 -29.14 -10.25 -2.43
CA PHE A 479 -28.14 -9.21 -2.55
C PHE A 479 -26.73 -9.79 -2.72
N LYS A 480 -26.36 -10.81 -1.92
CA LYS A 480 -25.07 -11.51 -2.09
C LYS A 480 -24.93 -12.16 -3.46
N ASP A 481 -26.00 -12.75 -3.99
CA ASP A 481 -26.02 -13.32 -5.33
C ASP A 481 -25.74 -12.24 -6.39
N MET A 482 -26.39 -11.06 -6.31
CA MET A 482 -26.08 -9.92 -7.18
C MET A 482 -24.60 -9.53 -7.11
N MET A 483 -24.03 -9.45 -5.89
CA MET A 483 -22.62 -9.07 -5.70
C MET A 483 -21.66 -10.05 -6.38
N VAL A 484 -21.93 -11.35 -6.33
CA VAL A 484 -21.06 -12.40 -6.90
C VAL A 484 -21.32 -12.62 -8.40
N GLU A 485 -22.58 -12.69 -8.82
CA GLU A 485 -22.96 -13.04 -10.18
C GLU A 485 -22.72 -11.90 -11.17
N TYR A 486 -23.02 -10.66 -10.76
CA TYR A 486 -22.99 -9.51 -11.68
C TYR A 486 -21.86 -8.52 -11.39
N LEU A 487 -21.51 -8.28 -10.12
CA LEU A 487 -20.59 -7.19 -9.77
C LEU A 487 -19.13 -7.63 -9.61
N TYR A 488 -18.86 -8.77 -8.97
CA TYR A 488 -17.52 -9.35 -8.89
C TYR A 488 -16.81 -9.49 -10.26
N PRO A 489 -17.47 -9.98 -11.34
CA PRO A 489 -16.84 -10.12 -12.64
C PRO A 489 -16.27 -8.81 -13.21
N VAL A 490 -16.87 -7.65 -12.87
CA VAL A 490 -16.41 -6.34 -13.34
C VAL A 490 -15.01 -6.04 -12.81
N SER A 491 -14.80 -6.21 -11.51
CA SER A 491 -13.51 -5.94 -10.87
C SER A 491 -12.46 -7.01 -11.18
N HIS A 492 -12.88 -8.27 -11.24
CA HIS A 492 -12.03 -9.39 -11.65
C HIS A 492 -11.46 -9.21 -13.07
N GLU A 493 -12.33 -8.96 -14.06
CA GLU A 493 -11.93 -8.77 -15.45
C GLU A 493 -11.02 -7.55 -15.60
N PHE A 494 -11.33 -6.45 -14.90
CA PHE A 494 -10.50 -5.25 -14.95
C PHE A 494 -9.07 -5.50 -14.43
N LEU A 495 -8.91 -6.15 -13.28
CA LEU A 495 -7.58 -6.37 -12.71
C LEU A 495 -6.73 -7.34 -13.56
N GLN A 496 -7.36 -8.20 -14.35
CA GLN A 496 -6.65 -9.11 -15.26
C GLN A 496 -6.30 -8.47 -16.61
N THR A 497 -7.18 -7.63 -17.16
CA THR A 497 -7.10 -7.21 -18.56
C THR A 497 -6.87 -5.72 -18.74
N HIS A 498 -7.14 -4.90 -17.72
CA HIS A 498 -7.13 -3.44 -17.77
C HIS A 498 -7.94 -2.90 -18.97
N GLY A 499 -9.05 -3.57 -19.30
CA GLY A 499 -9.89 -3.24 -20.46
C GLY A 499 -9.22 -3.48 -21.82
N GLY A 500 -8.19 -4.35 -21.87
CA GLY A 500 -7.38 -4.64 -23.06
C GLY A 500 -6.25 -3.65 -23.31
N GLY A 501 -6.01 -2.72 -22.39
CA GLY A 501 -4.91 -1.74 -22.46
C GLY A 501 -3.60 -2.24 -21.86
N ASN A 502 -2.57 -1.40 -21.92
CA ASN A 502 -1.33 -1.65 -21.17
C ASN A 502 -1.60 -1.53 -19.66
N VAL A 503 -1.05 -2.45 -18.88
CA VAL A 503 -1.28 -2.54 -17.42
C VAL A 503 -0.94 -1.24 -16.68
N ASP A 504 0.12 -0.55 -17.09
CA ASP A 504 0.63 0.68 -16.48
C ASP A 504 -0.05 1.96 -17.00
N TYR A 505 -0.95 1.84 -17.98
CA TYR A 505 -1.81 2.95 -18.44
C TYR A 505 -2.78 3.36 -17.34
N CYS A 506 -3.35 2.39 -16.63
CA CYS A 506 -4.32 2.63 -15.57
C CYS A 506 -3.61 3.15 -14.32
N TRP A 507 -4.12 4.23 -13.73
CA TRP A 507 -3.51 4.81 -12.52
C TRP A 507 -3.84 3.99 -11.28
N THR A 508 -3.08 4.17 -10.19
CA THR A 508 -3.27 3.43 -8.93
C THR A 508 -4.72 3.38 -8.46
N ASN A 509 -5.46 4.49 -8.57
CA ASN A 509 -6.85 4.56 -8.12
C ASN A 509 -7.79 3.56 -8.84
N TRP A 510 -7.51 3.22 -10.09
CA TRP A 510 -8.38 2.33 -10.87
C TRP A 510 -8.24 0.90 -10.37
N ASP A 511 -7.02 0.41 -10.19
CA ASP A 511 -6.77 -0.90 -9.60
C ASP A 511 -7.25 -0.94 -8.13
N ALA A 512 -6.90 0.09 -7.34
CA ALA A 512 -7.17 0.12 -5.91
C ALA A 512 -8.67 0.00 -5.59
N CYS A 513 -9.56 0.70 -6.29
CA CYS A 513 -10.99 0.57 -6.04
C CYS A 513 -11.55 -0.82 -6.39
N ASN A 514 -11.02 -1.48 -7.42
CA ASN A 514 -11.41 -2.86 -7.76
C ASN A 514 -10.85 -3.86 -6.75
N MET A 515 -9.64 -3.64 -6.25
CA MET A 515 -9.08 -4.47 -5.17
C MET A 515 -9.92 -4.37 -3.90
N VAL A 516 -10.36 -3.17 -3.51
CA VAL A 516 -11.28 -2.97 -2.37
C VAL A 516 -12.59 -3.71 -2.62
N ALA A 517 -13.14 -3.64 -3.83
CA ALA A 517 -14.35 -4.39 -4.20
C ALA A 517 -14.16 -5.91 -4.03
N LEU A 518 -13.05 -6.47 -4.50
CA LEU A 518 -12.77 -7.91 -4.33
C LEU A 518 -12.71 -8.31 -2.86
N VAL A 519 -11.92 -7.63 -2.02
CA VAL A 519 -11.82 -8.02 -0.59
C VAL A 519 -13.13 -7.79 0.15
N ALA A 520 -13.89 -6.74 -0.17
CA ALA A 520 -15.18 -6.48 0.45
C ALA A 520 -16.24 -7.53 0.05
N ILE A 521 -16.31 -7.92 -1.22
CA ILE A 521 -17.19 -9.03 -1.69
C ILE A 521 -16.74 -10.35 -1.08
N GLY A 522 -15.44 -10.62 -1.06
CA GLY A 522 -14.88 -11.84 -0.50
C GLY A 522 -15.29 -12.03 0.97
N VAL A 523 -15.22 -10.97 1.78
CA VAL A 523 -15.75 -10.97 3.14
C VAL A 523 -17.28 -11.16 3.10
N LEU A 524 -18.04 -10.25 2.47
CA LEU A 524 -19.51 -10.27 2.47
C LEU A 524 -20.12 -11.61 2.03
N CYS A 525 -19.53 -12.26 1.05
CA CYS A 525 -20.08 -13.45 0.44
C CYS A 525 -19.48 -14.74 1.00
N ASP A 526 -18.64 -14.66 2.04
CA ASP A 526 -17.89 -15.80 2.58
C ASP A 526 -17.06 -16.52 1.49
N ARG A 527 -16.43 -15.74 0.59
CA ARG A 527 -15.68 -16.18 -0.58
C ARG A 527 -14.16 -15.96 -0.43
N PRO A 528 -13.43 -16.93 0.18
CA PRO A 528 -11.99 -16.82 0.40
C PRO A 528 -11.16 -16.69 -0.87
N ASP A 529 -11.65 -17.25 -1.97
CA ASP A 529 -11.01 -17.19 -3.29
C ASP A 529 -11.04 -15.77 -3.86
N ILE A 530 -12.19 -15.09 -3.80
CA ILE A 530 -12.33 -13.69 -4.24
C ILE A 530 -11.50 -12.76 -3.34
N TYR A 531 -11.54 -12.96 -2.03
CA TYR A 531 -10.75 -12.19 -1.08
C TYR A 531 -9.24 -12.32 -1.36
N ARG A 532 -8.77 -13.55 -1.55
CA ARG A 532 -7.36 -13.84 -1.83
C ARG A 532 -6.88 -13.19 -3.12
N GLU A 533 -7.72 -13.15 -4.16
CA GLU A 533 -7.38 -12.45 -5.41
C GLU A 533 -7.00 -10.98 -5.15
N GLY A 534 -7.78 -10.27 -4.35
CA GLY A 534 -7.46 -8.89 -3.97
C GLY A 534 -6.14 -8.78 -3.18
N ILE A 535 -5.92 -9.66 -2.20
CA ILE A 535 -4.69 -9.70 -1.38
C ILE A 535 -3.45 -9.96 -2.23
N GLU A 536 -3.51 -10.92 -3.14
CA GLU A 536 -2.38 -11.27 -4.01
C GLU A 536 -2.12 -10.18 -5.04
N TYR A 537 -3.17 -9.52 -5.54
CA TYR A 537 -2.98 -8.36 -6.40
C TYR A 537 -2.28 -7.20 -5.68
N PHE A 538 -2.62 -6.92 -4.42
CA PHE A 538 -1.95 -5.88 -3.63
C PHE A 538 -0.44 -6.12 -3.50
N LYS A 539 -0.04 -7.38 -3.33
CA LYS A 539 1.36 -7.76 -3.11
C LYS A 539 2.14 -7.93 -4.41
N HIS A 540 1.51 -8.47 -5.44
CA HIS A 540 2.17 -9.06 -6.61
C HIS A 540 1.53 -8.69 -7.95
N GLY A 541 0.46 -7.88 -7.93
CA GLY A 541 -0.22 -7.41 -9.14
C GLY A 541 0.72 -6.63 -10.05
N LEU A 542 0.53 -6.78 -11.36
CA LEU A 542 1.32 -6.08 -12.37
C LEU A 542 0.91 -4.61 -12.51
N GLY A 543 -0.31 -4.26 -12.14
CA GLY A 543 -0.84 -2.90 -12.27
C GLY A 543 -0.40 -1.95 -11.16
N ASN A 544 -0.77 -0.69 -11.31
CA ASN A 544 -0.38 0.41 -10.41
C ASN A 544 -1.08 0.36 -9.04
N GLY A 545 -2.04 -0.56 -8.81
CA GLY A 545 -2.65 -0.80 -7.49
C GLY A 545 -1.84 -1.69 -6.56
N SER A 546 -0.92 -2.50 -7.10
CA SER A 546 0.06 -3.23 -6.28
C SER A 546 0.93 -2.23 -5.51
N ILE A 547 1.16 -2.47 -4.22
CA ILE A 547 1.77 -1.47 -3.33
C ILE A 547 3.17 -1.02 -3.77
N GLY A 548 3.93 -1.93 -4.39
CA GLY A 548 5.24 -1.62 -4.97
C GLY A 548 5.16 -0.63 -6.13
N ASN A 549 4.08 -0.69 -6.92
CA ASN A 549 3.83 0.18 -8.08
C ASN A 549 3.06 1.45 -7.72
N ALA A 550 2.20 1.40 -6.69
CA ALA A 550 1.49 2.55 -6.14
C ALA A 550 2.46 3.55 -5.47
N VAL A 551 3.53 3.03 -4.86
CA VAL A 551 4.60 3.80 -4.23
C VAL A 551 5.94 3.38 -4.84
N PRO A 552 6.25 3.75 -6.10
CA PRO A 552 7.38 3.19 -6.85
C PRO A 552 8.75 3.52 -6.28
N TYR A 553 8.90 4.66 -5.60
CA TYR A 553 10.19 5.13 -5.08
C TYR A 553 10.11 5.43 -3.58
N LEU A 554 11.12 5.01 -2.84
CA LEU A 554 11.33 5.35 -1.44
C LEU A 554 12.51 6.31 -1.32
N HIS A 555 12.28 7.43 -0.64
CA HIS A 555 13.27 8.47 -0.39
C HIS A 555 13.59 8.51 1.10
N ARG A 556 14.87 8.38 1.45
CA ARG A 556 15.35 8.55 2.81
C ARG A 556 15.77 10.01 3.03
N MET A 557 15.13 10.67 3.97
CA MET A 557 15.44 12.03 4.40
C MET A 557 16.65 12.03 5.35
N GLU A 558 17.27 13.20 5.56
CA GLU A 558 18.44 13.36 6.44
C GLU A 558 18.17 12.96 7.89
N ASP A 559 16.94 13.19 8.38
CA ASP A 559 16.48 12.81 9.72
C ASP A 559 16.16 11.31 9.86
N GLY A 560 16.37 10.52 8.81
CA GLY A 560 16.09 9.09 8.77
C GLY A 560 14.66 8.73 8.36
N THR A 561 13.75 9.70 8.24
CA THR A 561 12.37 9.50 7.77
C THR A 561 12.37 8.92 6.35
N VAL A 562 11.49 7.95 6.10
CA VAL A 562 11.29 7.38 4.76
C VAL A 562 9.98 7.92 4.19
N LEU A 563 10.06 8.61 3.06
CA LEU A 563 8.91 9.09 2.29
C LEU A 563 8.78 8.28 1.01
N GLY A 564 7.57 7.87 0.66
CA GLY A 564 7.29 7.09 -0.54
C GLY A 564 6.62 7.95 -1.61
N GLN A 565 7.27 8.16 -2.76
CA GLN A 565 6.66 8.90 -3.86
C GLN A 565 5.41 8.16 -4.34
N TRP A 566 4.24 8.79 -4.18
CA TRP A 566 2.98 8.23 -4.66
C TRP A 566 2.89 8.35 -6.18
N GLN A 567 2.46 7.30 -6.87
CA GLN A 567 2.41 7.21 -8.34
C GLN A 567 1.65 8.38 -8.98
N GLU A 568 0.54 8.82 -8.38
CA GLU A 568 -0.28 9.94 -8.87
C GLU A 568 0.29 11.33 -8.55
N SER A 569 1.37 11.45 -7.78
CA SER A 569 1.87 12.74 -7.27
C SER A 569 2.27 13.74 -8.36
N GLY A 570 2.71 13.24 -9.53
CA GLY A 570 3.05 14.08 -10.69
C GLY A 570 1.82 14.58 -11.47
N ARG A 571 0.64 14.05 -11.20
CA ARG A 571 -0.62 14.40 -11.89
C ARG A 571 -1.37 15.51 -11.14
N ASP A 572 -1.86 15.21 -9.95
CA ASP A 572 -2.57 16.13 -9.07
C ASP A 572 -2.70 15.55 -7.65
N GLN A 573 -2.93 16.41 -6.67
CA GLN A 573 -2.98 15.99 -5.26
C GLN A 573 -4.31 15.36 -4.85
N GLU A 574 -5.41 15.73 -5.51
CA GLU A 574 -6.74 15.17 -5.23
C GLU A 574 -6.76 13.65 -5.48
N HIS A 575 -6.09 13.18 -6.53
CA HIS A 575 -5.95 11.75 -6.85
C HIS A 575 -4.86 11.04 -6.04
N ALA A 576 -3.80 11.74 -5.62
CA ALA A 576 -2.81 11.17 -4.71
C ALA A 576 -3.44 10.83 -3.36
N MET A 577 -4.26 11.74 -2.80
CA MET A 577 -5.03 11.49 -1.59
C MET A 577 -6.13 10.43 -1.78
N LEU A 578 -6.74 10.38 -2.98
CA LEU A 578 -7.70 9.33 -3.34
C LEU A 578 -7.08 7.93 -3.19
N GLY A 579 -5.84 7.76 -3.68
CA GLY A 579 -5.17 6.46 -3.67
C GLY A 579 -4.78 6.01 -2.26
N VAL A 580 -4.34 6.95 -1.43
CA VAL A 580 -4.05 6.68 -0.01
C VAL A 580 -5.31 6.17 0.69
N GLY A 581 -6.47 6.79 0.42
CA GLY A 581 -7.75 6.37 0.99
C GLY A 581 -8.18 4.95 0.57
N PHE A 582 -8.09 4.62 -0.73
CA PHE A 582 -8.44 3.28 -1.21
C PHE A 582 -7.52 2.20 -0.64
N LEU A 583 -6.19 2.38 -0.69
CA LEU A 583 -5.27 1.37 -0.14
C LEU A 583 -5.33 1.30 1.39
N GLY A 584 -5.63 2.40 2.08
CA GLY A 584 -5.94 2.37 3.50
C GLY A 584 -7.20 1.56 3.81
N THR A 585 -8.27 1.77 3.03
CA THR A 585 -9.54 1.02 3.17
C THR A 585 -9.32 -0.47 2.92
N PHE A 586 -8.56 -0.82 1.88
CA PHE A 586 -8.16 -2.18 1.56
C PHE A 586 -7.41 -2.83 2.73
N CYS A 587 -6.40 -2.14 3.28
CA CYS A 587 -5.63 -2.64 4.41
C CYS A 587 -6.46 -2.75 5.68
N GLN A 588 -7.46 -1.88 5.89
CA GLN A 588 -8.36 -1.95 7.03
C GLN A 588 -9.31 -3.16 6.94
N ILE A 589 -9.87 -3.45 5.77
CA ILE A 589 -10.64 -4.67 5.56
C ILE A 589 -9.75 -5.89 5.81
N ALA A 590 -8.51 -5.87 5.32
CA ALA A 590 -7.57 -6.96 5.56
C ALA A 590 -7.24 -7.16 7.04
N TRP A 591 -6.97 -6.06 7.74
CA TRP A 591 -6.68 -6.04 9.17
C TRP A 591 -7.82 -6.61 10.01
N ASN A 592 -9.06 -6.25 9.69
CA ASN A 592 -10.26 -6.77 10.38
C ASN A 592 -10.41 -8.29 10.23
N GLN A 593 -9.77 -8.88 9.22
CA GLN A 593 -9.74 -10.32 8.98
C GLN A 593 -8.47 -11.00 9.47
N GLY A 594 -7.56 -10.27 10.13
CA GLY A 594 -6.31 -10.80 10.69
C GLY A 594 -5.08 -10.68 9.78
N ASP A 595 -5.18 -10.05 8.60
CA ASP A 595 -4.05 -9.88 7.67
C ASP A 595 -3.38 -8.51 7.85
N GLY A 596 -2.11 -8.51 8.24
CA GLY A 596 -1.31 -7.32 8.59
C GLY A 596 -0.80 -6.49 7.41
N LEU A 597 -1.64 -6.13 6.43
CA LEU A 597 -1.17 -5.47 5.20
C LEU A 597 -0.71 -4.03 5.37
N PHE A 598 -1.12 -3.32 6.43
CA PHE A 598 -0.52 -2.02 6.78
C PHE A 598 1.00 -2.12 7.00
N ALA A 599 1.48 -3.23 7.57
CA ALA A 599 2.91 -3.43 7.83
C ALA A 599 3.68 -3.99 6.62
N TYR A 600 2.98 -4.41 5.57
CA TYR A 600 3.58 -5.08 4.42
C TYR A 600 4.58 -4.17 3.70
N ASP A 601 5.66 -4.78 3.20
CA ASP A 601 6.79 -4.12 2.56
C ASP A 601 7.34 -2.94 3.39
N HIS A 602 7.59 -3.18 4.68
CA HIS A 602 8.19 -2.22 5.61
C HIS A 602 7.34 -0.94 5.81
N ASN A 603 6.02 -1.11 5.97
CA ASN A 603 5.05 0.00 6.05
C ASN A 603 5.03 0.90 4.81
N ARG A 604 5.12 0.33 3.60
CA ARG A 604 5.17 1.12 2.35
C ARG A 604 3.95 2.03 2.15
N LEU A 605 2.77 1.60 2.62
CA LEU A 605 1.58 2.44 2.62
C LEU A 605 1.76 3.68 3.51
N LEU A 606 2.36 3.55 4.70
CA LEU A 606 2.69 4.70 5.56
C LEU A 606 3.65 5.65 4.86
N ALA A 607 4.73 5.14 4.26
CA ALA A 607 5.68 5.97 3.53
C ALA A 607 5.00 6.79 2.43
N GLY A 608 4.09 6.16 1.67
CA GLY A 608 3.25 6.82 0.67
C GLY A 608 2.31 7.88 1.26
N ALA A 609 1.62 7.55 2.35
CA ALA A 609 0.70 8.47 3.03
C ALA A 609 1.44 9.70 3.60
N GLU A 610 2.59 9.49 4.25
CA GLU A 610 3.42 10.58 4.79
C GLU A 610 3.96 11.50 3.70
N TYR A 611 4.33 10.96 2.53
CA TYR A 611 4.74 11.75 1.38
C TYR A 611 3.62 12.67 0.89
N VAL A 612 2.43 12.13 0.66
CA VAL A 612 1.27 12.89 0.18
C VAL A 612 0.82 13.93 1.22
N ALA A 613 0.78 13.55 2.49
CA ALA A 613 0.44 14.44 3.59
C ALA A 613 1.44 15.60 3.73
N ARG A 614 2.75 15.31 3.63
CA ARG A 614 3.81 16.32 3.72
C ARG A 614 3.71 17.35 2.59
N HIS A 615 3.52 16.89 1.36
CA HIS A 615 3.40 17.79 0.21
C HIS A 615 2.17 18.70 0.34
N ASN A 616 1.01 18.13 0.70
CA ASN A 616 -0.22 18.89 0.91
C ASN A 616 -0.19 19.84 2.12
N GLN A 617 0.79 19.72 3.01
CA GLN A 617 1.06 20.71 4.06
C GLN A 617 2.04 21.81 3.63
N MET A 618 2.30 21.96 2.33
CA MET A 618 3.22 22.97 1.78
C MET A 618 4.69 22.78 2.21
N ARG A 619 5.12 21.54 2.49
CA ARG A 619 6.51 21.24 2.92
C ARG A 619 7.40 20.72 1.79
N GLY A 620 6.88 20.65 0.56
CA GLY A 620 7.53 20.03 -0.60
C GLY A 620 7.75 18.54 -0.41
N VAL A 621 8.43 17.89 -1.35
CA VAL A 621 8.84 16.47 -1.30
C VAL A 621 9.91 16.20 -2.36
N PRO A 622 10.80 15.21 -2.16
CA PRO A 622 11.68 14.74 -3.23
C PRO A 622 10.85 14.10 -4.35
N PHE A 623 11.36 14.12 -5.59
CA PHE A 623 10.66 13.51 -6.72
C PHE A 623 11.64 12.91 -7.72
N THR A 624 11.45 11.63 -8.03
CA THR A 624 12.13 10.90 -9.10
C THR A 624 11.25 10.90 -10.35
N TYR A 625 11.86 11.16 -11.50
CA TYR A 625 11.19 11.10 -12.81
C TYR A 625 10.37 9.82 -12.94
N TYR A 626 9.10 9.98 -13.32
CA TYR A 626 8.16 8.89 -13.50
C TYR A 626 7.53 8.93 -14.88
N ASN A 627 7.46 7.78 -15.53
CA ASN A 627 6.81 7.62 -16.83
C ASN A 627 6.06 6.29 -16.88
N ASN A 628 5.11 6.18 -17.79
CA ASN A 628 4.39 4.95 -18.09
C ASN A 628 4.07 4.90 -19.59
N SER A 629 3.31 3.90 -20.02
CA SER A 629 2.90 3.74 -21.42
C SER A 629 2.05 4.87 -22.02
N GLN A 630 1.55 5.82 -21.22
CA GLN A 630 0.93 7.06 -21.73
C GLN A 630 1.95 8.09 -22.21
N GLY A 631 3.23 7.95 -21.84
CA GLY A 631 4.24 8.97 -22.11
C GLY A 631 4.05 10.23 -21.26
N LEU A 632 3.71 10.05 -19.97
CA LEU A 632 3.42 11.15 -19.05
C LEU A 632 4.60 12.09 -18.84
N ASN A 633 5.81 11.53 -18.76
CA ASN A 633 7.04 12.27 -18.47
C ASN A 633 6.96 13.18 -17.24
N ASN A 634 6.43 12.67 -16.12
CA ASN A 634 6.35 13.45 -14.88
C ASN A 634 7.76 13.70 -14.34
N ARG A 635 8.15 14.97 -14.24
CA ARG A 635 9.50 15.40 -13.81
C ARG A 635 9.52 16.00 -12.40
N TRP A 636 8.37 16.42 -11.88
CA TRP A 636 8.22 17.08 -10.58
C TRP A 636 6.84 16.76 -9.97
N PRO A 637 6.65 16.96 -8.64
CA PRO A 637 5.36 16.77 -8.02
C PRO A 637 4.40 17.87 -8.48
N SER A 638 3.15 17.49 -8.78
CA SER A 638 2.14 18.42 -9.25
C SER A 638 1.74 19.41 -8.17
N ILE A 639 1.51 20.66 -8.58
CA ILE A 639 0.95 21.73 -7.75
C ILE A 639 -0.58 21.82 -7.88
N ASN A 640 -1.20 21.05 -8.78
CA ASN A 640 -2.65 21.07 -8.94
C ASN A 640 -3.32 20.42 -7.73
N GLY A 641 -4.28 21.15 -7.14
CA GLY A 641 -4.94 20.76 -5.89
C GLY A 641 -4.05 20.86 -4.64
N LEU A 642 -2.82 21.40 -4.75
CA LEU A 642 -1.88 21.41 -3.63
C LEU A 642 -2.40 22.22 -2.43
N GLY A 643 -2.51 21.53 -1.29
CA GLY A 643 -2.98 22.11 -0.04
C GLY A 643 -4.49 22.33 0.02
N ARG A 644 -5.27 21.74 -0.89
CA ARG A 644 -6.72 21.57 -0.73
C ARG A 644 -6.98 20.35 0.14
N LEU A 645 -7.54 20.55 1.32
CA LEU A 645 -7.81 19.48 2.28
C LEU A 645 -9.29 19.08 2.28
N GLU A 646 -10.16 19.91 1.71
CA GLU A 646 -11.62 19.82 1.73
C GLU A 646 -12.21 18.61 0.99
N ASP A 647 -11.46 17.92 0.13
CA ASP A 647 -12.03 16.91 -0.77
C ASP A 647 -11.83 15.45 -0.31
N ARG A 648 -10.88 15.18 0.61
CA ARG A 648 -10.40 13.82 0.91
C ARG A 648 -10.09 13.59 2.40
N PRO A 649 -11.11 13.30 3.23
CA PRO A 649 -10.96 12.99 4.65
C PRO A 649 -10.61 11.50 4.87
N VAL A 650 -9.33 11.15 4.70
CA VAL A 650 -8.83 9.76 4.76
C VAL A 650 -7.81 9.53 5.87
N TRP A 651 -7.53 10.55 6.69
CA TRP A 651 -6.33 10.63 7.49
C TRP A 651 -6.50 10.04 8.88
N GLU A 652 -7.71 10.08 9.43
CA GLU A 652 -8.02 9.46 10.72
C GLU A 652 -7.71 7.96 10.73
N MET A 653 -8.01 7.23 9.64
CA MET A 653 -7.70 5.81 9.52
C MET A 653 -6.19 5.55 9.58
N ILE A 654 -5.40 6.29 8.78
CA ILE A 654 -3.95 6.16 8.73
C ILE A 654 -3.33 6.51 10.08
N TYR A 655 -3.68 7.68 10.63
CA TYR A 655 -3.16 8.15 11.92
C TYR A 655 -3.49 7.18 13.07
N ASN A 656 -4.75 6.74 13.20
CA ASN A 656 -5.15 5.87 14.29
C ASN A 656 -4.53 4.47 14.15
N HIS A 657 -4.39 3.93 12.94
CA HIS A 657 -3.72 2.65 12.74
C HIS A 657 -2.24 2.73 13.13
N TYR A 658 -1.47 3.63 12.51
CA TYR A 658 -0.01 3.62 12.71
C TYR A 658 0.40 4.20 14.06
N GLU A 659 -0.05 5.42 14.41
CA GLU A 659 0.46 6.08 15.62
C GLU A 659 -0.27 5.63 16.87
N VAL A 660 -1.61 5.57 16.86
CA VAL A 660 -2.38 5.26 18.07
C VAL A 660 -2.37 3.77 18.40
N LEU A 661 -2.64 2.91 17.42
CA LEU A 661 -2.72 1.47 17.63
C LEU A 661 -1.34 0.80 17.63
N LYS A 662 -0.46 1.15 16.66
CA LYS A 662 0.83 0.48 16.48
C LYS A 662 2.03 1.21 17.10
N GLY A 663 1.87 2.47 17.54
CA GLY A 663 2.96 3.27 18.10
C GLY A 663 4.04 3.66 17.09
N ILE A 664 3.75 3.57 15.78
CA ILE A 664 4.64 3.96 14.69
C ILE A 664 4.38 5.44 14.36
N PRO A 665 5.40 6.32 14.41
CA PRO A 665 5.21 7.73 14.12
C PRO A 665 4.64 7.99 12.72
N ALA A 666 3.56 8.76 12.63
CA ALA A 666 2.96 9.21 11.38
C ALA A 666 2.70 10.73 11.42
N PRO A 667 3.75 11.56 11.64
CA PRO A 667 3.60 12.97 11.99
C PRO A 667 2.83 13.79 10.97
N TYR A 668 3.00 13.54 9.66
CA TYR A 668 2.32 14.31 8.63
C TYR A 668 0.85 13.88 8.50
N SER A 669 0.57 12.59 8.51
CA SER A 669 -0.80 12.03 8.48
C SER A 669 -1.58 12.43 9.73
N LYS A 670 -0.94 12.40 10.90
CA LYS A 670 -1.48 12.95 12.15
C LYS A 670 -1.88 14.40 11.97
N ARG A 671 -1.00 15.24 11.42
CA ARG A 671 -1.33 16.65 11.24
C ARG A 671 -2.53 16.85 10.30
N MET A 672 -2.62 16.09 9.22
CA MET A 672 -3.80 16.13 8.34
C MET A 672 -5.08 15.76 9.09
N ALA A 673 -5.04 14.69 9.90
CA ALA A 673 -6.18 14.29 10.74
C ALA A 673 -6.55 15.38 11.76
N GLU A 674 -5.58 16.00 12.42
CA GLU A 674 -5.80 17.09 13.38
C GLU A 674 -6.42 18.35 12.76
N LEU A 675 -6.00 18.70 11.53
CA LEU A 675 -6.54 19.85 10.80
C LEU A 675 -8.00 19.61 10.38
N LEU A 676 -8.30 18.40 9.91
CA LEU A 676 -9.62 18.08 9.36
C LEU A 676 -10.65 17.68 10.42
N ARG A 677 -10.25 17.16 11.58
CA ARG A 677 -11.15 16.67 12.64
C ARG A 677 -12.18 17.72 13.12
N PRO A 678 -13.48 17.39 13.26
CA PRO A 678 -14.12 16.19 12.76
C PRO A 678 -14.06 16.13 11.23
N GLU A 679 -13.57 15.01 10.70
CA GLU A 679 -13.60 14.71 9.26
C GLU A 679 -15.06 14.61 8.77
N HIS A 680 -15.35 15.16 7.58
CA HIS A 680 -16.67 15.11 6.94
C HIS A 680 -16.75 13.98 5.88
N GLY A 681 -17.86 13.89 5.13
CA GLY A 681 -18.04 12.92 4.04
C GLY A 681 -17.30 13.31 2.74
N SER A 682 -17.19 12.38 1.78
CA SER A 682 -16.60 12.61 0.45
C SER A 682 -17.36 11.84 -0.62
N LYS A 683 -17.18 12.19 -1.91
CA LYS A 683 -17.89 11.53 -3.03
C LYS A 683 -17.39 10.12 -3.36
N ASP A 684 -16.09 9.86 -3.17
CA ASP A 684 -15.43 8.60 -3.59
C ASP A 684 -14.94 7.77 -2.39
N HIS A 685 -15.16 8.27 -1.16
CA HIS A 685 -14.86 7.59 0.09
C HIS A 685 -15.89 7.99 1.13
N PHE A 686 -16.29 7.07 2.00
CA PHE A 686 -17.29 7.33 3.05
C PHE A 686 -16.98 8.53 3.96
N GLY A 687 -15.70 8.79 4.25
CA GLY A 687 -15.30 9.86 5.17
C GLY A 687 -15.73 9.59 6.61
N TYR A 688 -15.98 10.66 7.37
CA TYR A 688 -16.35 10.61 8.80
C TYR A 688 -15.35 9.84 9.66
N GLY A 689 -14.06 9.90 9.33
CA GLY A 689 -13.03 9.10 9.99
C GLY A 689 -12.89 9.40 11.49
N SER A 690 -13.25 10.60 11.93
CA SER A 690 -13.25 10.96 13.34
C SER A 690 -14.32 10.18 14.14
N LEU A 691 -15.45 9.84 13.51
CA LEU A 691 -16.45 8.93 14.09
C LEU A 691 -15.98 7.48 14.01
N THR A 692 -15.51 7.05 12.84
CA THR A 692 -15.37 5.62 12.54
C THR A 692 -14.03 5.02 12.96
N PHE A 693 -12.93 5.77 12.88
CA PHE A 693 -11.57 5.27 13.09
C PHE A 693 -10.85 5.84 14.31
N SER A 694 -11.38 6.87 14.98
CA SER A 694 -10.82 7.31 16.26
C SER A 694 -10.78 6.16 17.27
N LEU A 695 -9.64 5.99 17.96
CA LEU A 695 -9.43 4.95 18.95
C LEU A 695 -9.29 5.47 20.38
N ARG A 696 -9.10 6.79 20.57
CA ARG A 696 -8.96 7.41 21.88
C ARG A 696 -9.60 8.80 21.92
N PRO A 697 -10.11 9.23 23.08
CA PRO A 697 -10.55 10.61 23.26
C PRO A 697 -9.44 11.62 22.99
N SER A 698 -9.81 12.79 22.51
CA SER A 698 -8.91 13.91 22.30
C SER A 698 -9.54 15.21 22.77
N ASN A 699 -8.71 16.17 23.17
CA ASN A 699 -9.19 17.54 23.35
C ASN A 699 -9.65 18.09 22.00
N TYR A 700 -10.84 18.70 21.98
CA TYR A 700 -11.40 19.34 20.80
C TYR A 700 -11.86 20.78 21.16
N PRO A 701 -11.47 21.80 20.37
CA PRO A 701 -10.52 21.77 19.26
C PRO A 701 -9.11 21.32 19.69
N LEU A 702 -8.39 20.65 18.78
CA LEU A 702 -7.17 19.93 19.11
C LEU A 702 -5.90 20.79 18.99
N LEU A 703 -5.87 21.67 17.99
CA LEU A 703 -4.74 22.54 17.69
C LEU A 703 -4.86 23.89 18.41
N PRO A 704 -3.76 24.59 18.72
CA PRO A 704 -3.83 25.97 19.18
C PRO A 704 -4.31 26.90 18.06
N THR A 705 -4.65 28.15 18.38
CA THR A 705 -4.84 29.19 17.36
C THR A 705 -3.58 29.30 16.50
N PRO A 706 -3.71 29.38 15.15
CA PRO A 706 -2.55 29.46 14.28
C PRO A 706 -1.72 30.72 14.54
N GLU A 707 -0.44 30.64 14.22
CA GLU A 707 0.45 31.79 14.28
C GLU A 707 0.16 32.78 13.14
N VAL A 708 0.59 34.03 13.34
CA VAL A 708 0.40 35.10 12.36
C VAL A 708 1.22 34.78 11.10
N PRO A 709 0.64 34.84 9.89
CA PRO A 709 1.40 34.71 8.65
C PRO A 709 2.49 35.77 8.54
N VAL A 710 3.65 35.37 7.99
CA VAL A 710 4.82 36.24 7.78
C VAL A 710 5.33 36.14 6.36
N GLY A 711 6.28 37.01 5.98
CA GLY A 711 6.91 36.96 4.67
C GLY A 711 5.97 37.28 3.51
N LEU A 712 4.94 38.10 3.77
CA LEU A 712 4.01 38.54 2.73
C LEU A 712 4.76 39.29 1.64
N ARG A 713 4.51 38.88 0.40
CA ARG A 713 5.09 39.47 -0.80
C ARG A 713 4.06 39.54 -1.92
N THR A 714 4.26 40.47 -2.83
CA THR A 714 3.36 40.69 -3.96
C THR A 714 4.10 40.58 -5.27
N GLU A 715 3.49 39.93 -6.25
CA GLU A 715 3.93 39.91 -7.63
C GLU A 715 2.82 40.56 -8.49
N ILE A 716 3.17 41.65 -9.17
CA ILE A 716 2.22 42.44 -9.97
C ILE A 716 2.31 41.99 -11.43
N SER A 717 1.16 41.80 -12.07
CA SER A 717 1.04 41.46 -13.49
C SER A 717 -0.18 42.17 -14.12
N ILE A 718 -0.36 42.06 -15.43
CA ILE A 718 -1.46 42.69 -16.14
C ILE A 718 -2.80 42.11 -15.65
N GLY A 719 -3.62 42.94 -15.01
CA GLY A 719 -4.95 42.56 -14.52
C GLY A 719 -4.98 41.65 -13.30
N GLN A 720 -3.83 41.42 -12.64
CA GLN A 720 -3.77 40.63 -11.42
C GLN A 720 -2.63 41.04 -10.47
N ILE A 721 -2.87 40.88 -9.17
CA ILE A 721 -1.83 40.93 -8.13
C ILE A 721 -1.82 39.58 -7.43
N ARG A 722 -0.68 38.88 -7.49
CA ARG A 722 -0.45 37.67 -6.69
C ARG A 722 0.10 38.09 -5.34
N VAL A 723 -0.44 37.51 -4.27
CA VAL A 723 0.00 37.69 -2.88
C VAL A 723 0.45 36.33 -2.37
N ASP A 724 1.69 36.21 -1.95
CA ASP A 724 2.26 35.00 -1.35
C ASP A 724 2.67 35.28 0.10
N TRP A 725 2.67 34.24 0.94
CA TRP A 725 3.17 34.30 2.31
C TRP A 725 3.85 32.99 2.68
N GLU A 726 4.63 32.99 3.77
CA GLU A 726 5.17 31.74 4.30
C GLU A 726 4.06 30.94 5.01
N PRO A 727 4.02 29.60 4.90
CA PRO A 727 3.09 28.78 5.66
C PRO A 727 3.15 29.15 7.15
N SER A 728 1.99 29.25 7.81
CA SER A 728 1.93 29.57 9.25
C SER A 728 2.89 28.66 10.02
N ALA A 729 3.69 29.26 10.90
CA ALA A 729 4.55 28.52 11.80
C ALA A 729 3.75 27.46 12.58
N GLY A 730 4.41 26.33 12.83
CA GLY A 730 3.78 25.15 13.40
C GLY A 730 2.86 24.38 12.45
N TYR A 731 2.47 24.91 11.27
CA TYR A 731 1.54 24.29 10.31
C TYR A 731 0.18 23.93 10.92
N PHE A 732 -0.38 24.85 11.72
CA PHE A 732 -1.69 24.71 12.35
C PHE A 732 -2.82 25.40 11.59
N ALA A 733 -2.48 26.18 10.55
CA ALA A 733 -3.48 26.81 9.69
C ALA A 733 -4.26 25.73 8.94
N ASN A 734 -5.58 25.88 8.94
CA ASN A 734 -6.53 25.09 8.15
C ASN A 734 -7.33 26.02 7.19
N GLY A 735 -6.73 27.14 6.81
CA GLY A 735 -7.43 28.22 6.14
C GLY A 735 -6.76 29.57 6.34
N TYR A 736 -7.16 30.54 5.53
CA TYR A 736 -6.66 31.90 5.59
C TYR A 736 -7.77 32.90 5.24
N ILE A 737 -7.75 34.06 5.91
CA ILE A 737 -8.54 35.24 5.54
C ILE A 737 -7.58 36.23 4.88
N VAL A 738 -7.87 36.59 3.64
CA VAL A 738 -7.12 37.60 2.88
C VAL A 738 -7.94 38.87 2.85
N GLN A 739 -7.38 39.94 3.40
CA GLN A 739 -7.99 41.25 3.43
C GLN A 739 -7.26 42.23 2.52
N ARG A 740 -8.02 43.16 1.96
CA ARG A 740 -7.52 44.26 1.14
C ARG A 740 -8.14 45.59 1.53
N SER A 741 -7.34 46.64 1.51
CA SER A 741 -7.79 48.03 1.53
C SER A 741 -7.22 48.80 0.34
N GLU A 742 -7.88 49.86 -0.09
CA GLU A 742 -7.29 50.84 -1.01
C GLU A 742 -6.37 51.76 -0.19
N ALA A 743 -5.18 52.03 -0.70
CA ALA A 743 -4.15 52.85 -0.04
C ALA A 743 -4.72 54.15 0.54
N GLY A 744 -4.45 54.39 1.82
CA GLY A 744 -4.90 55.60 2.52
C GLY A 744 -6.32 55.51 3.11
N ARG A 745 -7.03 54.40 2.92
CA ARG A 745 -8.26 54.09 3.65
C ARG A 745 -7.95 53.26 4.89
N SER A 746 -8.76 53.40 5.93
CA SER A 746 -8.66 52.61 7.16
C SER A 746 -9.45 51.30 7.12
N GLU A 747 -10.38 51.16 6.18
CA GLU A 747 -11.30 50.02 6.08
C GLU A 747 -10.69 48.89 5.24
N PHE A 748 -10.51 47.71 5.82
CA PHE A 748 -10.13 46.48 5.12
C PHE A 748 -11.37 45.63 4.83
N LYS A 749 -11.40 45.01 3.64
CA LYS A 749 -12.46 44.09 3.21
C LYS A 749 -11.89 42.69 3.01
N ASP A 750 -12.63 41.68 3.43
CA ASP A 750 -12.33 40.28 3.11
C ASP A 750 -12.53 40.06 1.61
N ILE A 751 -11.45 39.72 0.91
CA ILE A 751 -11.49 39.41 -0.53
C ILE A 751 -11.35 37.91 -0.80
N ALA A 752 -10.88 37.14 0.19
CA ALA A 752 -10.95 35.69 0.19
C ALA A 752 -11.01 35.14 1.62
N VAL A 753 -11.81 34.09 1.81
CA VAL A 753 -11.88 33.30 3.05
C VAL A 753 -11.77 31.84 2.66
N TYR A 754 -10.64 31.24 2.98
CA TYR A 754 -10.37 29.83 2.72
C TYR A 754 -10.62 29.01 3.98
N LYS A 755 -11.37 27.93 3.82
CA LYS A 755 -11.58 26.90 4.83
C LYS A 755 -11.05 25.59 4.26
N GLU A 756 -10.37 24.81 5.09
CA GLU A 756 -9.80 23.51 4.73
C GLU A 756 -8.82 23.58 3.56
N LYS A 757 -8.16 24.73 3.41
CA LYS A 757 -7.17 24.96 2.36
C LYS A 757 -5.98 25.71 2.92
N VAL A 758 -4.82 25.08 2.82
CA VAL A 758 -3.55 25.54 3.40
C VAL A 758 -2.59 26.14 2.37
N THR A 759 -3.04 26.27 1.12
CA THR A 759 -2.31 26.99 0.08
C THR A 759 -1.93 28.40 0.55
N ASN A 760 -0.66 28.76 0.42
CA ASN A 760 -0.06 29.97 0.96
C ASN A 760 0.05 31.12 -0.06
N TRP A 761 -0.90 31.19 -0.99
CA TRP A 761 -0.95 32.25 -2.00
C TRP A 761 -2.38 32.55 -2.45
N PHE A 762 -2.57 33.77 -2.97
CA PHE A 762 -3.82 34.31 -3.49
C PHE A 762 -3.57 35.12 -4.77
N ILE A 763 -4.52 35.09 -5.72
CA ILE A 763 -4.46 35.92 -6.92
C ILE A 763 -5.69 36.84 -6.92
N ASP A 764 -5.44 38.15 -6.78
CA ASP A 764 -6.45 39.19 -6.85
C ASP A 764 -6.63 39.67 -8.30
N THR A 765 -7.77 39.33 -8.91
CA THR A 765 -8.15 39.80 -10.25
C THR A 765 -9.21 40.90 -10.23
N HIS A 766 -9.64 41.36 -9.05
CA HIS A 766 -10.69 42.39 -8.90
C HIS A 766 -10.06 43.74 -8.55
N ILE A 767 -9.14 44.17 -9.41
CA ILE A 767 -8.31 45.36 -9.23
C ILE A 767 -8.54 46.37 -10.35
N GLU A 768 -8.39 47.64 -10.02
CA GLU A 768 -8.35 48.74 -10.99
C GLU A 768 -6.91 49.23 -11.19
N ALA A 769 -6.50 49.38 -12.45
CA ALA A 769 -5.17 49.87 -12.82
C ALA A 769 -4.88 51.26 -12.22
N GLY A 770 -3.62 51.48 -11.82
CA GLY A 770 -3.16 52.72 -11.18
C GLY A 770 -3.52 52.85 -9.69
N LYS A 771 -4.43 52.03 -9.16
CA LYS A 771 -4.74 52.05 -7.72
C LYS A 771 -3.69 51.26 -6.93
N THR A 772 -3.41 51.76 -5.73
CA THR A 772 -2.57 51.04 -4.74
C THR A 772 -3.45 50.36 -3.72
N TYR A 773 -3.14 49.10 -3.43
CA TYR A 773 -3.82 48.27 -2.45
C TYR A 773 -2.87 47.86 -1.33
N GLU A 774 -3.41 47.71 -0.14
CA GLU A 774 -2.75 47.11 1.01
C GLU A 774 -3.38 45.75 1.29
N TYR A 775 -2.56 44.70 1.37
CA TYR A 775 -2.99 43.33 1.66
C TYR A 775 -2.48 42.88 3.02
N ARG A 776 -3.31 42.14 3.75
CA ARG A 776 -2.90 41.44 4.98
C ARG A 776 -3.62 40.11 5.08
N VAL A 777 -2.99 39.15 5.75
CA VAL A 777 -3.50 37.77 5.83
C VAL A 777 -3.56 37.33 7.29
N ALA A 778 -4.64 36.66 7.68
CA ALA A 778 -4.74 35.95 8.95
C ALA A 778 -4.89 34.45 8.69
N ALA A 779 -4.24 33.62 9.50
CA ALA A 779 -4.41 32.18 9.48
C ALA A 779 -5.61 31.77 10.34
N VAL A 780 -6.33 30.75 9.91
CA VAL A 780 -7.56 30.28 10.58
C VAL A 780 -7.50 28.77 10.78
N ASN A 781 -7.98 28.29 11.92
CA ASN A 781 -8.39 26.91 12.11
C ASN A 781 -9.64 26.84 12.99
N LYS A 782 -10.03 25.64 13.43
CA LYS A 782 -11.25 25.43 14.24
C LYS A 782 -11.17 26.07 15.65
N THR A 783 -9.97 26.37 16.13
CA THR A 783 -9.72 27.01 17.44
C THR A 783 -9.87 28.52 17.36
N GLY A 784 -9.48 29.12 16.23
CA GLY A 784 -9.69 30.54 16.00
C GLY A 784 -8.86 31.11 14.87
N THR A 785 -8.85 32.43 14.82
CA THR A 785 -8.15 33.24 13.82
C THR A 785 -6.97 33.94 14.45
N SER A 786 -5.82 33.92 13.78
CA SER A 786 -4.63 34.69 14.21
C SER A 786 -4.89 36.20 14.13
N ARG A 787 -3.97 37.02 14.65
CA ARG A 787 -3.92 38.42 14.18
C ARG A 787 -3.61 38.46 12.69
N PHE A 788 -4.00 39.53 12.02
CA PHE A 788 -3.54 39.79 10.67
C PHE A 788 -2.04 40.08 10.67
N SER A 789 -1.37 39.63 9.61
CA SER A 789 0.03 39.94 9.31
C SER A 789 0.25 41.46 9.16
N GLU A 790 1.53 41.84 9.12
CA GLU A 790 1.92 43.13 8.56
C GLU A 790 1.39 43.28 7.13
N CYS A 791 1.05 44.51 6.76
CA CYS A 791 0.53 44.81 5.43
C CYS A 791 1.65 44.80 4.39
N VAL A 792 1.34 44.31 3.19
CA VAL A 792 2.15 44.51 1.99
C VAL A 792 1.38 45.41 1.01
N ARG A 793 2.06 46.36 0.38
CA ARG A 793 1.46 47.29 -0.59
C ARG A 793 1.79 46.84 -2.00
N ALA A 794 0.81 46.91 -2.89
CA ALA A 794 1.02 46.72 -4.32
C ALA A 794 0.19 47.72 -5.12
N THR A 795 0.80 48.31 -6.13
CA THR A 795 0.11 49.19 -7.09
C THR A 795 -0.26 48.37 -8.31
N ALA A 796 -1.55 48.28 -8.62
CA ALA A 796 -2.03 47.64 -9.83
C ALA A 796 -1.47 48.39 -11.03
N ILE A 797 -0.83 47.65 -11.93
CA ILE A 797 -0.15 48.25 -13.08
C ILE A 797 -1.15 48.65 -14.16
N SER A 798 -0.91 49.80 -14.80
CA SER A 798 -1.57 50.19 -16.04
C SER A 798 -0.84 49.58 -17.23
N GLU A 799 -1.55 49.41 -18.35
CA GLU A 799 -0.89 49.07 -19.61
C GLU A 799 0.16 50.15 -19.94
N GLY A 800 1.39 49.71 -20.21
CA GLY A 800 2.54 50.56 -20.47
C GLY A 800 2.73 50.86 -21.96
N GLU A 801 3.78 51.63 -22.26
CA GLU A 801 4.17 51.88 -23.65
C GLU A 801 4.70 50.61 -24.30
N TRP A 802 4.27 50.36 -25.53
CA TRP A 802 4.67 49.17 -26.28
C TRP A 802 6.18 49.19 -26.59
N PRO A 803 6.93 48.11 -26.30
CA PRO A 803 8.37 48.07 -26.54
C PRO A 803 8.67 48.02 -28.04
N GLN A 804 9.51 48.93 -28.53
CA GLN A 804 9.73 49.18 -29.97
C GLN A 804 10.27 47.96 -30.72
N GLU A 805 11.01 47.10 -30.03
CA GLU A 805 11.65 45.94 -30.61
C GLU A 805 10.70 44.74 -30.78
N TRP A 806 9.50 44.78 -30.21
CA TRP A 806 8.43 43.81 -30.42
C TRP A 806 7.41 44.33 -31.42
N ALA A 807 6.85 43.43 -32.23
CA ALA A 807 5.74 43.72 -33.12
C ALA A 807 4.54 42.81 -32.78
N TYR A 808 3.34 43.29 -33.08
CA TYR A 808 2.13 42.49 -33.08
C TYR A 808 1.71 42.17 -34.51
N GLY A 809 1.31 40.93 -34.75
CA GLY A 809 0.67 40.52 -35.99
C GLY A 809 -0.31 39.37 -35.76
N GLU A 810 -1.05 39.04 -36.81
CA GLU A 810 -2.01 37.95 -36.82
C GLU A 810 -1.58 36.94 -37.89
N ILE A 811 -1.46 35.67 -37.51
CA ILE A 811 -1.23 34.58 -38.43
C ILE A 811 -2.60 34.01 -38.78
N GLY A 812 -2.94 33.98 -40.07
CA GLY A 812 -4.24 33.50 -40.54
C GLY A 812 -5.41 34.40 -40.12
N ASP A 813 -6.61 33.82 -39.99
CA ASP A 813 -7.82 34.56 -39.66
C ASP A 813 -8.04 34.61 -38.14
N VAL A 814 -7.63 35.71 -37.51
CA VAL A 814 -7.78 35.94 -36.07
C VAL A 814 -8.99 36.83 -35.80
N VAL A 815 -9.86 36.41 -34.89
CA VAL A 815 -11.07 37.15 -34.58
C VAL A 815 -10.89 37.91 -33.27
N GLY A 816 -10.84 39.25 -33.36
CA GLY A 816 -10.80 40.14 -32.20
C GLY A 816 -9.48 40.05 -31.41
N GLY A 817 -8.36 39.91 -32.11
CA GLY A 817 -7.03 39.87 -31.53
C GLY A 817 -6.67 41.19 -30.82
N LYS A 818 -6.12 41.09 -29.61
CA LYS A 818 -5.66 42.23 -28.81
C LYS A 818 -4.39 41.86 -28.05
N VAL A 819 -3.56 42.86 -27.82
CA VAL A 819 -2.36 42.73 -26.99
C VAL A 819 -2.28 43.86 -25.99
N ALA A 820 -1.65 43.59 -24.86
CA ALA A 820 -1.25 44.59 -23.89
C ALA A 820 0.15 44.29 -23.37
N TYR A 821 0.84 45.32 -22.91
CA TYR A 821 2.18 45.22 -22.34
C TYR A 821 2.26 46.01 -21.04
N ALA A 822 3.11 45.57 -20.12
CA ALA A 822 3.54 46.34 -18.95
C ALA A 822 4.99 45.97 -18.61
N ASP A 823 5.79 46.97 -18.24
CA ASP A 823 7.19 46.79 -17.85
C ASP A 823 7.33 46.33 -16.39
N VAL A 824 6.85 45.12 -16.13
CA VAL A 824 6.93 44.41 -14.85
C VAL A 824 7.30 42.95 -15.10
N GLN A 825 7.89 42.29 -14.11
CA GLN A 825 8.34 40.89 -14.19
C GLN A 825 9.20 40.63 -15.44
N GLU A 826 10.20 41.50 -15.68
CA GLU A 826 11.09 41.40 -16.85
C GLU A 826 10.31 41.36 -18.19
N GLY A 827 9.31 42.25 -18.29
CA GLY A 827 8.44 42.42 -19.45
C GLY A 827 7.23 41.48 -19.45
N THR A 828 6.04 42.02 -19.22
CA THR A 828 4.80 41.24 -19.21
C THR A 828 3.95 41.55 -20.44
N PHE A 829 3.54 40.53 -21.18
CA PHE A 829 2.64 40.63 -22.31
C PHE A 829 1.33 39.86 -22.05
N ARG A 830 0.21 40.45 -22.48
CA ARG A 830 -1.08 39.77 -22.55
C ARG A 830 -1.48 39.61 -24.01
N LEU A 831 -1.81 38.39 -24.42
CA LEU A 831 -2.42 38.06 -25.72
C LEU A 831 -3.87 37.66 -25.51
N GLU A 832 -4.77 38.25 -26.28
CA GLU A 832 -6.19 37.94 -26.27
C GLU A 832 -6.71 37.71 -27.69
N CYS A 833 -7.65 36.78 -27.87
CA CYS A 833 -8.57 36.83 -29.00
C CYS A 833 -9.89 36.11 -28.67
N ARG A 834 -10.92 36.37 -29.48
CA ARG A 834 -12.22 35.68 -29.37
C ARG A 834 -12.13 34.27 -29.93
N GLU A 835 -11.51 34.14 -31.10
CA GLU A 835 -11.33 32.87 -31.81
C GLU A 835 -10.00 32.89 -32.57
N GLY A 836 -9.25 31.79 -32.46
CA GLY A 836 -8.00 31.56 -33.18
C GLY A 836 -7.57 30.12 -32.99
N PHE A 837 -7.62 29.31 -34.03
CA PHE A 837 -7.35 27.88 -33.95
C PHE A 837 -6.02 27.48 -34.61
N MET A 838 -5.20 26.71 -33.89
CA MET A 838 -4.06 26.00 -34.48
C MET A 838 -4.31 24.48 -34.49
N GLY A 839 -4.38 23.90 -35.69
CA GLY A 839 -4.60 22.46 -35.91
C GLY A 839 -4.31 22.04 -37.35
N ASN A 840 -4.82 20.87 -37.76
CA ASN A 840 -4.45 20.21 -39.04
C ASN A 840 -4.68 21.11 -40.28
N GLY A 841 -3.62 21.82 -40.70
CA GLY A 841 -3.61 22.71 -41.86
C GLY A 841 -4.22 24.10 -41.64
N VAL A 842 -4.58 24.45 -40.40
CA VAL A 842 -5.11 25.78 -40.03
C VAL A 842 -4.26 26.37 -38.93
N GLU A 843 -3.74 27.57 -39.16
CA GLU A 843 -2.92 28.32 -38.21
C GLU A 843 -3.48 29.73 -38.06
N ASN A 844 -4.40 29.89 -37.11
CA ASN A 844 -5.03 31.16 -36.78
C ASN A 844 -4.63 31.56 -35.35
N THR A 845 -3.69 32.48 -35.18
CA THR A 845 -3.24 32.91 -33.84
C THR A 845 -2.73 34.35 -33.84
N PRO A 846 -3.07 35.17 -32.81
CA PRO A 846 -2.31 36.37 -32.51
C PRO A 846 -0.85 36.01 -32.21
N PHE A 847 0.08 36.87 -32.61
CA PHE A 847 1.50 36.64 -32.50
C PHE A 847 2.24 37.93 -32.13
N ILE A 848 2.89 37.93 -30.96
CA ILE A 848 3.81 39.00 -30.55
C ILE A 848 5.22 38.51 -30.86
N TYR A 849 5.96 39.20 -31.72
CA TYR A 849 7.21 38.67 -32.27
C TYR A 849 8.31 39.71 -32.44
N ARG A 850 9.55 39.25 -32.55
CA ARG A 850 10.71 39.97 -33.10
C ARG A 850 11.24 39.25 -34.33
N LYS A 851 11.89 39.97 -35.23
CA LYS A 851 12.69 39.35 -36.30
C LYS A 851 14.10 39.06 -35.78
N ILE A 852 14.57 37.84 -35.94
CA ILE A 852 15.88 37.41 -35.46
C ILE A 852 16.65 36.75 -36.57
N LYS A 853 17.92 37.15 -36.71
CA LYS A 853 18.86 36.63 -37.70
C LYS A 853 19.83 35.65 -37.04
N GLY A 854 19.75 34.38 -37.44
CA GLY A 854 20.66 33.34 -36.98
C GLY A 854 20.14 32.57 -35.76
N ASP A 855 21.07 32.18 -34.90
CA ASP A 855 20.82 31.40 -33.68
C ASP A 855 20.16 32.28 -32.61
N PHE A 856 19.39 31.66 -31.72
CA PHE A 856 18.74 32.37 -30.62
C PHE A 856 18.45 31.44 -29.43
N SER A 857 18.28 32.03 -28.25
CA SER A 857 17.68 31.38 -27.08
C SER A 857 16.55 32.25 -26.54
N PHE A 858 15.30 31.80 -26.67
CA PHE A 858 14.13 32.52 -26.22
C PHE A 858 13.42 31.79 -25.08
N SER A 859 13.16 32.45 -23.96
CA SER A 859 12.36 31.91 -22.85
C SER A 859 11.32 32.89 -22.31
N CYS A 860 10.27 32.33 -21.72
CA CYS A 860 9.24 33.05 -20.97
C CYS A 860 8.65 32.18 -19.86
N ARG A 861 7.97 32.82 -18.91
CA ARG A 861 7.01 32.18 -18.00
C ARG A 861 5.59 32.44 -18.49
N VAL A 862 4.81 31.37 -18.66
CA VAL A 862 3.35 31.44 -18.83
C VAL A 862 2.74 31.63 -17.44
N ASN A 863 2.36 32.87 -17.12
CA ASN A 863 1.93 33.27 -15.78
C ASN A 863 0.43 32.97 -15.55
N ALA A 864 -0.44 33.39 -16.46
CA ALA A 864 -1.89 33.27 -16.27
C ALA A 864 -2.63 32.94 -17.56
N ILE A 865 -3.73 32.21 -17.42
CA ILE A 865 -4.59 31.77 -18.51
C ILE A 865 -6.05 31.99 -18.10
N LYS A 866 -6.82 32.67 -18.94
CA LYS A 866 -8.26 32.88 -18.75
C LYS A 866 -9.04 32.36 -19.96
N GLY A 867 -10.14 31.67 -19.67
CA GLY A 867 -11.04 31.14 -20.70
C GLY A 867 -10.53 29.85 -21.35
N TYR A 868 -10.92 29.62 -22.60
CA TYR A 868 -10.64 28.41 -23.38
C TYR A 868 -9.46 28.60 -24.34
N VAL A 869 -8.25 28.48 -23.81
CA VAL A 869 -7.00 28.62 -24.58
C VAL A 869 -6.57 27.24 -25.10
N SER A 870 -6.76 26.89 -26.36
CA SER A 870 -6.34 25.57 -26.89
C SER A 870 -4.85 25.27 -26.65
N GLU A 871 -4.00 26.26 -26.93
CA GLU A 871 -2.57 26.21 -26.65
C GLU A 871 -1.94 27.61 -26.55
N CYS A 872 -0.86 27.75 -25.79
CA CYS A 872 -0.14 29.01 -25.65
C CYS A 872 1.34 28.78 -25.32
N GLY A 873 2.20 29.75 -25.63
CA GLY A 873 3.64 29.65 -25.36
C GLY A 873 4.47 30.33 -26.44
N LEU A 874 5.56 29.68 -26.84
CA LEU A 874 6.57 30.22 -27.76
C LEU A 874 6.42 29.66 -29.17
N MET A 875 6.75 30.46 -30.18
CA MET A 875 6.80 30.09 -31.59
C MET A 875 8.00 30.73 -32.30
N ALA A 876 8.66 29.93 -33.15
CA ALA A 876 9.57 30.38 -34.19
C ALA A 876 8.99 30.00 -35.56
N LYS A 877 8.87 30.97 -36.48
CA LYS A 877 8.16 30.80 -37.74
C LYS A 877 8.86 31.51 -38.89
N GLU A 878 8.82 30.91 -40.08
CA GLU A 878 9.49 31.48 -41.27
C GLU A 878 8.75 32.67 -41.91
N THR A 879 7.41 32.74 -41.81
CA THR A 879 6.59 33.83 -42.35
C THR A 879 5.41 34.17 -41.43
N LEU A 880 4.71 35.29 -41.67
CA LEU A 880 3.46 35.64 -40.99
C LEU A 880 2.20 35.09 -41.67
N ALA A 881 2.32 34.48 -42.85
CA ALA A 881 1.19 33.83 -43.50
C ALA A 881 0.80 32.54 -42.77
N GLY A 882 -0.48 32.16 -42.88
CA GLY A 882 -0.93 30.84 -42.43
C GLY A 882 -0.19 29.72 -43.17
N GLY A 883 0.32 28.74 -42.43
CA GLY A 883 1.16 27.65 -42.96
C GLY A 883 2.66 27.99 -43.06
N GLY A 884 3.44 27.13 -43.69
CA GLY A 884 4.92 27.23 -43.70
C GLY A 884 5.57 26.53 -42.51
N ASN A 885 6.89 26.59 -42.44
CA ASN A 885 7.64 25.98 -41.34
C ASN A 885 7.38 26.73 -40.03
N ALA A 886 7.11 26.01 -38.94
CA ALA A 886 6.97 26.55 -37.61
C ALA A 886 7.48 25.56 -36.56
N VAL A 887 8.07 26.07 -35.49
CA VAL A 887 8.44 25.30 -34.29
C VAL A 887 7.89 26.02 -33.06
N THR A 888 7.33 25.27 -32.13
CA THR A 888 6.62 25.80 -30.96
C THR A 888 7.02 25.05 -29.71
N MET A 889 6.99 25.75 -28.57
CA MET A 889 6.97 25.14 -27.23
C MET A 889 5.74 25.69 -26.51
N THR A 890 4.74 24.85 -26.27
CA THR A 890 3.43 25.30 -25.81
C THR A 890 2.85 24.44 -24.69
N LEU A 891 1.97 25.06 -23.91
CA LEU A 891 1.03 24.38 -23.02
C LEU A 891 -0.28 24.14 -23.78
N GLY A 892 -0.63 22.88 -24.02
CA GLY A 892 -1.84 22.44 -24.74
C GLY A 892 -2.96 21.90 -23.86
N HIS A 893 -3.99 21.35 -24.50
CA HIS A 893 -5.21 20.80 -23.88
C HIS A 893 -5.95 21.82 -23.02
N PHE A 894 -6.48 22.82 -23.72
CA PHE A 894 -7.12 23.99 -23.12
C PHE A 894 -6.15 24.78 -22.22
N GLY A 895 -4.84 24.71 -22.54
CA GLY A 895 -3.79 25.53 -21.93
C GLY A 895 -3.54 25.15 -20.49
N ARG A 896 -3.76 23.89 -20.12
CA ARG A 896 -3.80 23.49 -18.69
C ARG A 896 -3.10 22.19 -18.38
N ARG A 897 -2.51 21.52 -19.37
CA ARG A 897 -2.02 20.15 -19.14
C ARG A 897 -0.70 19.87 -19.85
N PHE A 898 -0.72 19.74 -21.17
CA PHE A 898 0.42 19.18 -21.89
C PHE A 898 1.45 20.25 -22.26
N ALA A 899 2.61 20.24 -21.61
CA ALA A 899 3.77 20.91 -22.19
C ALA A 899 4.27 20.07 -23.39
N ARG A 900 4.51 20.71 -24.53
CA ARG A 900 4.91 19.99 -25.75
C ARG A 900 5.67 20.87 -26.73
N MET A 901 6.63 20.26 -27.40
CA MET A 901 7.19 20.81 -28.61
C MET A 901 6.28 20.45 -29.78
N GLY A 902 5.89 21.42 -30.60
CA GLY A 902 5.13 21.19 -31.82
C GLY A 902 5.84 21.75 -33.04
N TRP A 903 5.74 21.11 -34.20
CA TRP A 903 6.28 21.65 -35.44
C TRP A 903 5.37 21.40 -36.65
N SER A 904 5.31 22.40 -37.51
CA SER A 904 4.63 22.37 -38.81
C SER A 904 5.69 22.40 -39.91
N VAL A 905 5.53 21.57 -40.94
CA VAL A 905 6.42 21.54 -42.10
C VAL A 905 5.68 22.16 -43.30
N LYS A 906 6.36 23.03 -44.04
CA LYS A 906 5.79 23.71 -45.21
C LYS A 906 5.23 22.69 -46.22
N GLY A 907 3.96 22.85 -46.57
CA GLY A 907 3.26 21.98 -47.53
C GLY A 907 2.57 20.77 -46.88
N GLU A 908 2.84 20.47 -45.61
CA GLU A 908 2.13 19.43 -44.87
C GLU A 908 0.88 20.00 -44.18
N LYS A 909 -0.20 19.21 -44.16
CA LYS A 909 -1.38 19.52 -43.33
C LYS A 909 -1.25 19.00 -41.90
N LYS A 910 -0.34 18.05 -41.65
CA LYS A 910 -0.15 17.43 -40.35
C LYS A 910 0.79 18.28 -39.52
N ARG A 911 0.39 18.57 -38.28
CA ARG A 911 1.29 19.09 -37.26
C ARG A 911 1.84 17.95 -36.41
N HIS A 912 3.11 18.02 -36.09
CA HIS A 912 3.82 17.00 -35.33
C HIS A 912 4.09 17.49 -33.91
N PHE A 913 4.17 16.57 -32.95
CA PHE A 913 4.37 16.89 -31.54
C PHE A 913 5.32 15.91 -30.86
N ALA A 914 6.10 16.43 -29.92
CA ALA A 914 6.79 15.66 -28.90
C ALA A 914 6.32 16.15 -27.53
N ILE A 915 5.85 15.22 -26.69
CA ILE A 915 5.23 15.51 -25.40
C ILE A 915 6.34 15.71 -24.36
N GLY A 916 6.32 16.84 -23.66
CA GLY A 916 7.12 17.10 -22.46
C GLY A 916 6.39 16.54 -21.23
N ASN A 917 6.39 17.26 -20.12
CA ASN A 917 5.63 16.88 -18.95
C ASN A 917 4.12 17.05 -19.22
N THR A 918 3.38 15.96 -19.02
CA THR A 918 1.96 15.85 -19.35
C THR A 918 1.08 16.64 -18.39
N TYR A 919 1.50 16.87 -17.15
CA TYR A 919 0.73 17.63 -16.15
C TYR A 919 1.48 18.88 -15.70
N THR A 920 1.66 19.80 -16.64
CA THR A 920 2.26 21.10 -16.41
C THR A 920 1.17 22.12 -16.06
N TRP A 921 1.33 22.79 -14.94
CA TRP A 921 0.37 23.76 -14.39
C TRP A 921 1.02 25.13 -14.28
N VAL A 922 0.25 26.19 -14.55
CA VAL A 922 0.74 27.57 -14.46
C VAL A 922 0.96 27.99 -12.98
N PRO A 923 2.00 28.79 -12.69
CA PRO A 923 2.99 29.31 -13.62
C PRO A 923 3.96 28.23 -14.13
N ALA A 924 4.33 28.30 -15.41
CA ALA A 924 5.26 27.35 -16.05
C ALA A 924 6.22 28.07 -17.00
N TRP A 925 7.46 27.61 -17.09
CA TRP A 925 8.49 28.23 -17.91
C TRP A 925 8.78 27.43 -19.17
N PHE A 926 8.90 28.12 -20.30
CA PHE A 926 9.21 27.52 -21.60
C PHE A 926 10.41 28.21 -22.24
N LYS A 927 11.20 27.42 -22.96
CA LYS A 927 12.37 27.89 -23.71
C LYS A 927 12.45 27.21 -25.07
N LEU A 928 12.78 27.98 -26.09
CA LEU A 928 13.03 27.53 -27.46
C LEU A 928 14.39 28.08 -27.92
N VAL A 929 15.26 27.20 -28.41
CA VAL A 929 16.63 27.53 -28.83
C VAL A 929 16.83 27.10 -30.27
N ARG A 930 17.47 27.93 -31.09
CA ARG A 930 17.94 27.57 -32.44
C ARG A 930 19.47 27.57 -32.48
N VAL A 931 20.04 26.46 -32.97
CA VAL A 931 21.46 26.34 -33.32
C VAL A 931 21.58 25.82 -34.75
N GLY A 932 21.98 26.68 -35.67
CA GLY A 932 21.97 26.47 -37.11
C GLY A 932 20.58 26.12 -37.64
N ARG A 933 20.36 24.82 -37.90
CA ARG A 933 19.11 24.26 -38.43
C ARG A 933 18.33 23.42 -37.42
N VAL A 934 18.81 23.32 -36.17
CA VAL A 934 18.18 22.50 -35.14
C VAL A 934 17.53 23.41 -34.12
N PHE A 935 16.28 23.11 -33.79
CA PHE A 935 15.50 23.77 -32.75
C PHE A 935 15.36 22.84 -31.56
N TYR A 936 15.60 23.35 -30.35
CA TYR A 936 15.49 22.63 -29.09
C TYR A 936 14.42 23.28 -28.22
N ALA A 937 13.57 22.47 -27.60
CA ALA A 937 12.54 22.92 -26.68
C ALA A 937 12.82 22.43 -25.26
N TYR A 938 12.57 23.30 -24.28
CA TYR A 938 12.74 23.01 -22.86
C TYR A 938 11.56 23.54 -22.05
N GLU A 939 11.33 22.92 -20.90
CA GLU A 939 10.34 23.34 -19.90
C GLU A 939 10.97 23.43 -18.51
N SER A 940 10.35 24.18 -17.61
CA SER A 940 10.80 24.35 -16.23
C SER A 940 9.65 24.80 -15.33
N THR A 941 9.77 24.54 -14.03
CA THR A 941 8.88 25.07 -12.99
C THR A 941 9.38 26.37 -12.36
N ASP A 942 10.68 26.68 -12.49
CA ASP A 942 11.34 27.76 -11.77
C ASP A 942 12.16 28.71 -12.67
N GLY A 943 12.29 28.41 -13.97
CA GLY A 943 13.08 29.21 -14.92
C GLY A 943 14.60 29.01 -14.80
N VAL A 944 15.05 28.18 -13.85
CA VAL A 944 16.46 27.91 -13.56
C VAL A 944 16.83 26.50 -13.98
N ASN A 945 16.04 25.52 -13.53
CA ASN A 945 16.23 24.11 -13.83
C ASN A 945 15.43 23.74 -15.09
N TRP A 946 16.13 23.65 -16.21
CA TRP A 946 15.53 23.39 -17.53
C TRP A 946 15.57 21.90 -17.88
N PHE A 947 14.40 21.36 -18.23
CA PHE A 947 14.26 19.99 -18.72
C PHE A 947 14.11 19.99 -20.23
N TYR A 948 14.93 19.18 -20.89
CA TYR A 948 14.84 18.97 -22.33
C TYR A 948 13.55 18.22 -22.69
N VAL A 949 12.80 18.78 -23.63
CA VAL A 949 11.57 18.19 -24.17
C VAL A 949 11.90 17.43 -25.46
N HIS A 950 12.36 18.14 -26.48
CA HIS A 950 12.69 17.55 -27.78
C HIS A 950 13.51 18.51 -28.64
N SER A 951 14.03 18.01 -29.77
CA SER A 951 14.70 18.81 -30.78
C SER A 951 14.26 18.35 -32.16
N THR A 952 14.12 19.29 -33.10
CA THR A 952 13.80 18.98 -34.49
C THR A 952 14.69 19.77 -35.43
N ARG A 953 15.07 19.16 -36.55
CA ARG A 953 15.77 19.86 -37.64
C ARG A 953 14.73 20.49 -38.55
N MET A 954 14.87 21.77 -38.85
CA MET A 954 13.95 22.51 -39.70
C MET A 954 14.72 23.47 -40.62
N ASP A 955 14.42 23.41 -41.92
CA ASP A 955 15.02 24.30 -42.91
C ASP A 955 14.20 25.61 -43.01
N MET A 956 14.53 26.55 -42.13
CA MET A 956 13.99 27.92 -42.16
C MET A 956 15.05 28.93 -42.66
N PRO A 957 14.64 30.10 -43.18
CA PRO A 957 15.55 31.20 -43.51
C PRO A 957 16.46 31.61 -42.33
N VAL A 958 17.52 32.37 -42.63
CA VAL A 958 18.42 32.89 -41.57
C VAL A 958 17.69 33.89 -40.69
N GLU A 959 16.89 34.78 -41.28
CA GLU A 959 16.02 35.69 -40.55
C GLU A 959 14.60 35.11 -40.45
N ILE A 960 14.08 35.00 -39.23
CA ILE A 960 12.76 34.42 -38.93
C ILE A 960 12.02 35.24 -37.87
N TYR A 961 10.75 34.94 -37.66
CA TYR A 961 9.90 35.54 -36.63
C TYR A 961 9.92 34.67 -35.37
N VAL A 962 10.29 35.22 -34.22
CA VAL A 962 10.35 34.50 -32.93
C VAL A 962 9.53 35.27 -31.91
N GLY A 963 8.66 34.57 -31.18
CA GLY A 963 7.68 35.26 -30.35
C GLY A 963 6.71 34.39 -29.57
N MET A 964 5.68 35.02 -29.03
CA MET A 964 4.67 34.42 -28.14
C MET A 964 3.31 34.31 -28.84
N ILE A 965 2.62 33.22 -28.58
CA ILE A 965 1.36 32.85 -29.24
C ILE A 965 0.28 32.41 -28.24
N GLY A 966 -0.98 32.50 -28.68
CA GLY A 966 -2.14 31.93 -28.00
C GLY A 966 -3.21 31.54 -29.00
N SER A 967 -3.68 30.30 -28.94
CA SER A 967 -4.82 29.80 -29.70
C SER A 967 -6.02 29.63 -28.77
N PHE A 968 -7.20 30.05 -29.21
CA PHE A 968 -8.41 30.22 -28.41
C PHE A 968 -9.63 29.63 -29.13
N ARG A 969 -10.53 29.00 -28.38
CA ARG A 969 -11.84 28.55 -28.89
C ARG A 969 -12.95 29.49 -28.45
N GLU A 970 -13.99 29.59 -29.27
CA GLU A 970 -15.16 30.42 -28.98
C GLU A 970 -15.74 30.09 -27.60
N GLY A 971 -15.95 31.14 -26.79
CA GLY A 971 -16.43 31.03 -25.41
C GLY A 971 -17.19 32.29 -24.99
N LYS A 972 -17.94 32.21 -23.89
CA LYS A 972 -18.83 33.29 -23.39
C LYS A 972 -18.09 34.51 -22.77
N GLY A 973 -16.77 34.68 -22.96
CA GLY A 973 -15.97 35.76 -22.37
C GLY A 973 -14.63 36.00 -23.09
N GLY A 974 -13.90 37.05 -22.69
CA GLY A 974 -12.58 37.39 -23.24
C GLY A 974 -11.51 36.38 -22.81
N ASN A 975 -11.01 35.59 -23.76
CA ASN A 975 -9.94 34.63 -23.51
C ASN A 975 -8.57 35.33 -23.61
N TYR A 976 -7.66 35.04 -22.68
CA TYR A 976 -6.30 35.58 -22.75
C TYR A 976 -5.26 34.67 -22.11
N VAL A 977 -4.01 34.91 -22.49
CA VAL A 977 -2.81 34.39 -21.82
C VAL A 977 -1.90 35.55 -21.44
N VAL A 978 -1.29 35.48 -20.27
CA VAL A 978 -0.26 36.42 -19.80
C VAL A 978 1.07 35.69 -19.74
N LEU A 979 2.08 36.24 -20.40
CA LEU A 979 3.46 35.75 -20.40
C LEU A 979 4.38 36.84 -19.86
N ASP A 980 5.34 36.47 -19.03
CA ASP A 980 6.33 37.36 -18.43
C ASP A 980 7.71 36.69 -18.36
N HIS A 981 8.69 37.34 -17.73
CA HIS A 981 10.09 36.92 -17.71
C HIS A 981 10.65 36.65 -19.12
N ILE A 982 10.48 37.63 -20.00
CA ILE A 982 10.78 37.52 -21.42
C ILE A 982 12.28 37.77 -21.63
N SER A 983 13.01 36.70 -21.97
CA SER A 983 14.45 36.77 -22.23
C SER A 983 14.77 36.19 -23.60
N ILE A 984 15.44 36.96 -24.45
CA ILE A 984 15.85 36.53 -25.78
C ILE A 984 17.28 36.98 -26.08
N ASP A 985 18.16 36.00 -26.29
CA ASP A 985 19.59 36.15 -26.59
C ASP A 985 19.94 35.67 -28.00
#